data_AF-A0A9P6X6P4-F1
#
_entry.id   AF-A0A9P6X6P4-F1
#
_cell.length_a   1.000
_cell.length_b   1.000
_cell.length_c   1.000
_cell.angle_alpha   90.00
_cell.angle_beta   90.00
_cell.angle_gamma   90.00
#
_symmetry.space_group_name_H-M   'P 1'
#
loop_
_entity.id
_entity.type
_entity.pdbx_description
1 polymer ?
#
loop_
_entity_poly.entity_id
_entity_poly.type
_entity_poly.pdbx_seq_one_letter_code
_entity_poly.pdbx_strand_id
1 'polypeptide(L)'
;MLKQIYSFAILTRAITIPLALTAYYFIGSYDSSAEIQIGSNKNLLLPFLRWDALYFLHIAEHGYVYEQETAFFPMMPMLASLLTNTLFFPLKYLLGAQCTLLLSGIVIANVSFVLAAGALYKLTIAILPENRKLAFTSSIAFCLSPPSLFMSSFYTESIFALLSFTGMRYIAKKQYMKAALVWGITSSIRSNAIVFAGFFFYDLVWVRSLRHINFYTGFVQSLFYTAITFSGFVLFQFYGYRQFCILDRPWCNSKLPLLYSFVQKEYWDSGFMAYYEIKQIPNFILAAPIVLISLGGLSSYIGFDQKRFFSIHSPHDKKNDTFYSSKLLVYMYLWLFLLFYALTTAERIQVHRTPVMTSDSINEFASKNRSVELFFKCELLQKTGSFKYRGASNAVQSINEQDAPKGVVCHSSGNHAQAVALAAKKRGIPCYAVMPKSVADIKKKAVIGYGAKLIECESLMSERVRIADELLKETGGTFVHPFNNPKVIAGQGTIALELLSQVEDLDAIVIPVGGGGMLTGCAVAAKSLNPNIKVFAAEPAAVDDCYQSFKTQKRSSNPVTTTSVADGLLTDLGDIAYASIQKYVDDVFTVTEKEIIQATQFVWERLKQCIEPSAGVGVAVTLYNQEFQEKIKEHNLKRIGIILCGGNVDISKVVDLFQKYKD
;
A
#
# COMPACT_ATOMS: atom_id res chain seq x y z
N MET A 1 -14.52 42.29 1.38
CA MET A 1 -13.86 41.13 2.01
C MET A 1 -14.37 39.79 1.49
N LEU A 2 -15.59 39.31 1.79
CA LEU A 2 -16.00 37.96 1.34
C LEU A 2 -15.96 37.76 -0.18
N LYS A 3 -16.43 38.74 -0.97
CA LYS A 3 -16.30 38.71 -2.44
C LYS A 3 -14.85 38.64 -2.90
N GLN A 4 -13.95 39.40 -2.25
CA GLN A 4 -12.51 39.39 -2.54
C GLN A 4 -11.87 38.02 -2.22
N ILE A 5 -12.29 37.37 -1.13
CA ILE A 5 -11.82 36.02 -0.76
C ILE A 5 -12.23 35.02 -1.84
N TYR A 6 -13.49 35.04 -2.31
CA TYR A 6 -13.92 34.15 -3.38
C TYR A 6 -13.17 34.43 -4.69
N SER A 7 -13.03 35.70 -5.08
CA SER A 7 -12.24 36.08 -6.26
C SER A 7 -10.80 35.59 -6.15
N PHE A 8 -10.17 35.74 -4.98
CA PHE A 8 -8.81 35.27 -4.75
C PHE A 8 -8.72 33.74 -4.78
N ALA A 9 -9.62 33.02 -4.12
CA ALA A 9 -9.66 31.56 -4.14
C ALA A 9 -9.83 31.03 -5.57
N ILE A 10 -10.74 31.61 -6.36
CA ILE A 10 -10.93 31.28 -7.78
C ILE A 10 -9.63 31.52 -8.56
N LEU A 11 -8.97 32.67 -8.35
CA LEU A 11 -7.70 32.98 -9.00
C LEU A 11 -6.61 31.93 -8.66
N THR A 12 -6.50 31.51 -7.39
CA THR A 12 -5.54 30.46 -7.02
C THR A 12 -5.80 29.14 -7.73
N ARG A 13 -7.07 28.74 -7.90
CA ARG A 13 -7.43 27.52 -8.64
C ARG A 13 -7.10 27.65 -10.12
N ALA A 14 -7.42 28.81 -10.72
CA ALA A 14 -7.11 29.12 -12.10
C ALA A 14 -5.60 29.11 -12.40
N ILE A 15 -4.76 29.48 -11.43
CA ILE A 15 -3.28 29.43 -11.54
C ILE A 15 -2.74 28.01 -11.31
N THR A 16 -3.37 27.22 -10.44
CA THR A 16 -2.90 25.86 -10.12
C THR A 16 -3.00 24.94 -11.33
N ILE A 17 -4.01 25.12 -12.19
CA ILE A 17 -4.21 24.31 -13.40
C ILE A 17 -3.05 24.41 -14.40
N PRO A 18 -2.67 25.61 -14.90
CA PRO A 18 -1.55 25.75 -15.82
C PRO A 18 -0.22 25.39 -15.16
N LEU A 19 -0.07 25.62 -13.85
CA LEU A 19 1.12 25.19 -13.11
C LEU A 19 1.27 23.65 -13.13
N ALA A 20 0.17 22.92 -12.85
CA ALA A 20 0.15 21.46 -12.88
C ALA A 20 0.43 20.91 -14.29
N LEU A 21 -0.17 21.51 -15.33
CA LEU A 21 0.06 21.15 -16.73
C LEU A 21 1.51 21.40 -17.16
N THR A 22 2.07 22.56 -16.78
CA THR A 22 3.45 22.93 -17.10
C THR A 22 4.44 22.01 -16.39
N ALA A 23 4.24 21.75 -15.09
CA ALA A 23 5.06 20.82 -14.33
C ALA A 23 5.02 19.40 -14.94
N TYR A 24 3.83 18.93 -15.31
CA TYR A 24 3.67 17.64 -15.97
C TYR A 24 4.40 17.58 -17.31
N TYR A 25 4.35 18.65 -18.11
CA TYR A 25 5.03 18.73 -19.40
C TYR A 25 6.56 18.66 -19.26
N PHE A 26 7.15 19.34 -18.27
CA PHE A 26 8.61 19.38 -18.10
C PHE A 26 9.19 18.19 -17.34
N ILE A 27 8.42 17.60 -16.41
CA ILE A 27 8.93 16.57 -15.48
C ILE A 27 8.43 15.16 -15.87
N GLY A 28 7.36 15.06 -16.66
CA GLY A 28 6.71 13.79 -17.01
C GLY A 28 5.87 13.21 -15.86
N SER A 29 5.40 11.97 -16.04
CA SER A 29 4.72 11.23 -14.97
C SER A 29 5.74 10.60 -14.02
N TYR A 30 5.71 11.00 -12.75
CA TYR A 30 6.40 10.26 -11.69
C TYR A 30 5.68 8.94 -11.34
N ASP A 31 4.37 8.86 -11.65
CA ASP A 31 3.50 7.73 -11.36
C ASP A 31 2.85 7.23 -12.65
N SER A 32 3.35 6.11 -13.18
CA SER A 32 2.88 5.51 -14.44
C SER A 32 1.50 4.86 -14.35
N SER A 33 0.97 4.63 -13.14
CA SER A 33 -0.31 3.94 -12.94
C SER A 33 -1.51 4.70 -13.51
N ALA A 34 -1.44 6.04 -13.57
CA ALA A 34 -2.47 6.89 -14.14
C ALA A 34 -2.56 6.82 -15.68
N GLU A 35 -1.43 6.59 -16.35
CA GLU A 35 -1.37 6.45 -17.81
C GLU A 35 -1.93 5.10 -18.28
N ILE A 36 -1.81 4.07 -17.43
CA ILE A 36 -2.33 2.72 -17.70
C ILE A 36 -3.87 2.69 -17.60
N GLN A 37 -4.48 3.47 -16.70
CA GLN A 37 -5.94 3.47 -16.51
C GLN A 37 -6.70 4.41 -17.45
N ILE A 38 -6.13 5.56 -17.82
CA ILE A 38 -6.71 6.47 -18.81
C ILE A 38 -5.88 6.34 -20.08
N GLY A 39 -6.40 5.65 -21.11
CA GLY A 39 -5.69 5.38 -22.36
C GLY A 39 -4.89 6.58 -22.89
N SER A 40 -3.69 6.30 -23.41
CA SER A 40 -2.53 7.17 -23.67
C SER A 40 -2.73 8.43 -24.55
N ASN A 41 -3.96 8.80 -24.89
CA ASN A 41 -4.24 10.09 -25.48
C ASN A 41 -3.93 11.19 -24.47
N LYS A 42 -3.05 12.13 -24.84
CA LYS A 42 -2.53 13.28 -24.06
C LYS A 42 -3.67 14.11 -23.42
N ASN A 43 -4.26 13.60 -22.34
CA ASN A 43 -5.40 14.21 -21.68
C ASN A 43 -4.92 15.26 -20.69
N LEU A 44 -5.44 16.48 -20.81
CA LEU A 44 -5.15 17.61 -19.91
C LEU A 44 -5.56 17.34 -18.45
N LEU A 45 -6.34 16.30 -18.18
CA LEU A 45 -6.79 15.91 -16.85
C LEU A 45 -5.81 14.98 -16.11
N LEU A 46 -4.85 14.38 -16.81
CA LEU A 46 -3.92 13.39 -16.25
C LEU A 46 -3.06 13.91 -15.08
N PRO A 47 -2.63 15.19 -15.02
CA PRO A 47 -1.91 15.71 -13.86
C PRO A 47 -2.70 15.64 -12.54
N PHE A 48 -4.04 15.55 -12.62
CA PHE A 48 -4.95 15.52 -11.48
C PHE A 48 -5.38 14.11 -11.07
N LEU A 49 -4.98 13.08 -11.82
CA LEU A 49 -5.15 11.68 -11.46
C LEU A 49 -3.84 11.15 -10.86
N ARG A 50 -3.67 11.31 -9.55
CA ARG A 50 -2.46 10.88 -8.81
C ARG A 50 -2.87 10.22 -7.48
N TRP A 51 -2.08 9.24 -7.04
CA TRP A 51 -2.22 8.58 -5.73
C TRP A 51 -3.67 8.14 -5.44
N ASP A 52 -4.30 8.69 -4.39
CA ASP A 52 -5.65 8.34 -3.93
C ASP A 52 -6.74 8.57 -4.98
N ALA A 53 -6.50 9.43 -5.97
CA ALA A 53 -7.47 9.79 -6.99
C ALA A 53 -7.82 8.59 -7.88
N LEU A 54 -6.89 7.64 -8.03
CA LEU A 54 -7.09 6.39 -8.75
C LEU A 54 -8.16 5.53 -8.06
N TYR A 55 -8.10 5.43 -6.73
CA TYR A 55 -9.09 4.70 -5.96
C TYR A 55 -10.45 5.40 -6.01
N PHE A 56 -10.50 6.73 -5.87
CA PHE A 56 -11.75 7.47 -6.01
C PHE A 56 -12.37 7.31 -7.40
N LEU A 57 -11.55 7.32 -8.46
CA LEU A 57 -12.01 7.10 -9.82
C LEU A 57 -12.55 5.68 -10.00
N HIS A 58 -11.80 4.66 -9.58
CA HIS A 58 -12.20 3.26 -9.67
C HIS A 58 -13.50 2.99 -8.88
N ILE A 59 -13.60 3.48 -7.65
CA ILE A 59 -14.82 3.35 -6.82
C ILE A 59 -16.01 4.07 -7.46
N ALA A 60 -15.80 5.25 -8.03
CA ALA A 60 -16.87 5.99 -8.69
C ALA A 60 -17.40 5.29 -9.96
N GLU A 61 -16.55 4.50 -10.62
CA GLU A 61 -16.88 3.75 -11.83
C GLU A 61 -17.47 2.36 -11.54
N HIS A 62 -16.84 1.59 -10.65
CA HIS A 62 -17.14 0.17 -10.42
C HIS A 62 -17.77 -0.12 -9.05
N GLY A 63 -17.82 0.88 -8.16
CA GLY A 63 -18.17 0.67 -6.76
C GLY A 63 -17.02 0.06 -5.95
N TYR A 64 -17.34 -0.41 -4.74
CA TYR A 64 -16.36 -1.08 -3.88
C TYR A 64 -16.21 -2.54 -4.28
N VAL A 65 -15.20 -2.81 -5.11
CA VAL A 65 -14.88 -4.16 -5.58
C VAL A 65 -13.92 -4.84 -4.62
N TYR A 66 -12.93 -4.09 -4.12
CA TYR A 66 -11.89 -4.62 -3.25
C TYR A 66 -12.00 -4.11 -1.82
N GLU A 67 -11.69 -4.97 -0.86
CA GLU A 67 -11.79 -4.66 0.58
C GLU A 67 -10.91 -3.46 0.98
N GLN A 68 -9.72 -3.33 0.39
CA GLN A 68 -8.79 -2.22 0.65
C GLN A 68 -9.33 -0.85 0.24
N GLU A 69 -10.26 -0.80 -0.72
CA GLU A 69 -10.85 0.45 -1.21
C GLU A 69 -11.72 1.13 -0.16
N THR A 70 -12.19 0.38 0.84
CA THR A 70 -12.99 0.92 1.94
C THR A 70 -12.21 1.83 2.91
N ALA A 71 -10.90 2.02 2.68
CA ALA A 71 -10.15 3.14 3.23
C ALA A 71 -10.66 4.50 2.70
N PHE A 72 -11.17 4.52 1.46
CA PHE A 72 -11.69 5.69 0.78
C PHE A 72 -13.21 5.75 0.94
N PHE A 73 -13.70 6.82 1.57
CA PHE A 73 -15.09 6.95 1.96
C PHE A 73 -16.01 7.34 0.78
N PRO A 74 -17.30 6.98 0.84
CA PRO A 74 -18.15 6.86 -0.35
C PRO A 74 -18.67 8.18 -0.91
N MET A 75 -18.71 9.25 -0.11
CA MET A 75 -19.41 10.47 -0.52
C MET A 75 -18.78 11.15 -1.74
N MET A 76 -17.44 11.24 -1.80
CA MET A 76 -16.74 11.87 -2.92
C MET A 76 -16.96 11.13 -4.26
N PRO A 77 -16.75 9.79 -4.35
CA PRO A 77 -17.03 9.05 -5.59
C PRO A 77 -18.52 9.05 -5.96
N MET A 78 -19.43 8.99 -4.97
CA MET A 78 -20.88 9.08 -5.22
C MET A 78 -21.28 10.44 -5.82
N LEU A 79 -20.75 11.54 -5.30
CA LEU A 79 -21.03 12.88 -5.84
C LEU A 79 -20.45 13.04 -7.25
N ALA A 80 -19.25 12.53 -7.50
CA ALA A 80 -18.64 12.55 -8.83
C ALA A 80 -19.48 11.75 -9.84
N SER A 81 -19.93 10.54 -9.46
CA SER A 81 -20.80 9.71 -10.29
C SER A 81 -22.15 10.37 -10.55
N LEU A 82 -22.77 10.97 -9.51
CA LEU A 82 -24.02 11.73 -9.66
C LEU A 82 -23.86 12.90 -10.62
N LEU A 83 -22.80 13.71 -10.48
CA LEU A 83 -22.55 14.87 -11.35
C LEU A 83 -22.32 14.43 -12.80
N THR A 84 -21.57 13.34 -12.99
CA THR A 84 -21.27 12.72 -14.28
C THR A 84 -22.52 12.18 -14.98
N ASN A 85 -23.45 11.61 -14.22
CA ASN A 85 -24.70 11.04 -14.75
C ASN A 85 -25.84 12.06 -14.89
N THR A 86 -25.64 13.30 -14.43
CA THR A 86 -26.64 14.37 -14.51
C THR A 86 -26.12 15.55 -15.33
N LEU A 87 -25.53 16.56 -14.68
CA LEU A 87 -25.10 17.80 -15.31
C LEU A 87 -24.05 17.57 -16.41
N PHE A 88 -23.12 16.64 -16.19
CA PHE A 88 -22.02 16.36 -17.11
C PHE A 88 -22.30 15.18 -18.04
N PHE A 89 -23.53 14.65 -18.07
CA PHE A 89 -23.91 13.56 -18.97
C PHE A 89 -23.56 13.83 -20.45
N PRO A 90 -23.78 15.05 -21.00
CA PRO A 90 -23.41 15.34 -22.39
C PRO A 90 -21.90 15.24 -22.65
N LEU A 91 -21.06 15.53 -21.64
CA LEU A 91 -19.59 15.49 -21.77
C LEU A 91 -19.07 14.06 -21.92
N LYS A 92 -19.85 13.03 -21.52
CA LYS A 92 -19.47 11.62 -21.73
C LYS A 92 -19.24 11.29 -23.19
N TYR A 93 -20.05 11.85 -24.08
CA TYR A 93 -19.91 11.63 -25.53
C TYR A 93 -18.70 12.33 -26.12
N LEU A 94 -18.21 13.40 -25.47
CA LEU A 94 -17.07 14.19 -25.95
C LEU A 94 -15.74 13.69 -25.38
N LEU A 95 -15.69 13.39 -24.08
CA LEU A 95 -14.46 13.11 -23.34
C LEU A 95 -14.31 11.62 -22.97
N GLY A 96 -15.37 10.83 -23.07
CA GLY A 96 -15.46 9.49 -22.50
C GLY A 96 -15.95 9.49 -21.05
N ALA A 97 -16.46 8.34 -20.60
CA ALA A 97 -17.09 8.21 -19.28
C ALA A 97 -16.10 8.45 -18.12
N GLN A 98 -14.94 7.81 -18.16
CA GLN A 98 -13.89 7.95 -17.13
C GLN A 98 -13.35 9.38 -17.03
N CYS A 99 -13.04 10.02 -18.16
CA CYS A 99 -12.55 11.41 -18.18
C CYS A 99 -13.60 12.39 -17.62
N THR A 100 -14.88 12.16 -17.94
CA THR A 100 -15.99 12.96 -17.41
C THR A 100 -16.15 12.76 -15.90
N LEU A 101 -15.88 11.56 -15.41
CA LEU A 101 -15.90 11.22 -13.99
C LEU A 101 -14.77 11.89 -13.22
N LEU A 102 -13.55 11.82 -13.75
CA LEU A 102 -12.39 12.53 -13.21
C LEU A 102 -12.63 14.05 -13.19
N LEU A 103 -13.15 14.60 -14.30
CA LEU A 103 -13.51 16.01 -14.38
C LEU A 103 -14.54 16.41 -13.32
N SER A 104 -15.57 15.58 -13.10
CA SER A 104 -16.56 15.80 -12.04
C SER A 104 -15.91 15.86 -10.67
N GLY A 105 -15.00 14.93 -10.36
CA GLY A 105 -14.23 14.92 -9.12
C GLY A 105 -13.40 16.19 -8.91
N ILE A 106 -12.67 16.61 -9.95
CA ILE A 106 -11.87 17.85 -9.94
C ILE A 106 -12.76 19.08 -9.72
N VAL A 107 -13.91 19.16 -10.41
CA VAL A 107 -14.86 20.28 -10.25
C VAL A 107 -15.39 20.33 -8.82
N ILE A 108 -15.81 19.20 -8.26
CA ILE A 108 -16.30 19.12 -6.88
C ILE A 108 -15.22 19.59 -5.90
N ALA A 109 -13.98 19.12 -6.06
CA ALA A 109 -12.87 19.50 -5.19
C ALA A 109 -12.61 21.02 -5.25
N ASN A 110 -12.51 21.60 -6.45
CA ASN A 110 -12.19 23.02 -6.64
C ASN A 110 -13.32 23.96 -6.22
N VAL A 111 -14.59 23.62 -6.52
CA VAL A 111 -15.75 24.39 -6.03
C VAL A 111 -15.82 24.32 -4.52
N SER A 112 -15.63 23.13 -3.93
CA SER A 112 -15.60 22.96 -2.48
C SER A 112 -14.48 23.77 -1.83
N PHE A 113 -13.31 23.86 -2.46
CA PHE A 113 -12.18 24.66 -1.98
C PHE A 113 -12.52 26.15 -1.89
N VAL A 114 -13.11 26.71 -2.95
CA VAL A 114 -13.53 28.13 -2.98
C VAL A 114 -14.58 28.41 -1.91
N LEU A 115 -15.56 27.51 -1.77
CA LEU A 115 -16.58 27.63 -0.73
C LEU A 115 -15.99 27.47 0.68
N ALA A 116 -14.99 26.60 0.86
CA ALA A 116 -14.31 26.38 2.14
C ALA A 116 -13.59 27.64 2.60
N ALA A 117 -12.93 28.39 1.71
CA ALA A 117 -12.31 29.66 2.05
C ALA A 117 -13.34 30.68 2.59
N GLY A 118 -14.53 30.75 1.97
CA GLY A 118 -15.63 31.58 2.47
C GLY A 118 -16.25 31.06 3.77
N ALA A 119 -16.33 29.74 3.95
CA ALA A 119 -16.79 29.11 5.18
C ALA A 119 -15.84 29.40 6.35
N LEU A 120 -14.52 29.35 6.12
CA LEU A 120 -13.50 29.70 7.10
C LEU A 120 -13.61 31.18 7.52
N TYR A 121 -13.74 32.11 6.57
CA TYR A 121 -14.01 33.52 6.90
C TYR A 121 -15.24 33.67 7.80
N LYS A 122 -16.34 33.03 7.41
CA LYS A 122 -17.62 33.08 8.14
C LYS A 122 -17.55 32.41 9.51
N LEU A 123 -16.68 31.42 9.69
CA LEU A 123 -16.39 30.78 10.97
C LEU A 123 -15.59 31.72 11.86
N THR A 124 -14.49 32.29 11.36
CA THR A 124 -13.65 33.20 12.14
C THR A 124 -14.45 34.41 12.62
N ILE A 125 -15.32 34.99 11.79
CA ILE A 125 -16.24 36.06 12.20
C ILE A 125 -17.25 35.60 13.27
N ALA A 126 -17.68 34.34 13.25
CA ALA A 126 -18.60 33.82 14.26
C ALA A 126 -17.91 33.65 15.62
N ILE A 127 -16.60 33.38 15.64
CA ILE A 127 -15.80 33.22 16.87
C ILE A 127 -15.28 34.59 17.36
N LEU A 128 -14.71 35.38 16.46
CA LEU A 128 -14.02 36.67 16.70
C LEU A 128 -14.67 37.78 15.86
N PRO A 129 -15.87 38.26 16.24
CA PRO A 129 -16.66 39.19 15.44
C PRO A 129 -15.99 40.55 15.19
N GLU A 130 -15.14 41.03 16.09
CA GLU A 130 -14.46 42.32 15.98
C GLU A 130 -13.21 42.26 15.09
N ASN A 131 -12.64 41.06 14.87
CA ASN A 131 -11.38 40.89 14.14
C ASN A 131 -11.56 40.44 12.69
N ARG A 132 -12.16 41.32 11.87
CA ARG A 132 -12.39 41.05 10.44
C ARG A 132 -11.09 40.88 9.65
N LYS A 133 -10.02 41.58 10.05
CA LYS A 133 -8.70 41.48 9.42
C LYS A 133 -8.15 40.07 9.57
N LEU A 134 -8.19 39.49 10.77
CA LEU A 134 -7.76 38.11 11.00
C LEU A 134 -8.58 37.12 10.18
N ALA A 135 -9.92 37.27 10.15
CA ALA A 135 -10.78 36.41 9.34
C ALA A 135 -10.40 36.44 7.84
N PHE A 136 -10.10 37.63 7.31
CA PHE A 136 -9.62 37.78 5.94
C PHE A 136 -8.27 37.10 5.75
N THR A 137 -7.27 37.41 6.60
CA THR A 137 -5.92 36.85 6.50
C THR A 137 -5.92 35.32 6.62
N SER A 138 -6.66 34.73 7.55
CA SER A 138 -6.76 33.26 7.68
C SER A 138 -7.32 32.60 6.43
N SER A 139 -8.30 33.22 5.77
CA SER A 139 -8.90 32.70 4.55
C SER A 139 -7.95 32.80 3.35
N ILE A 140 -7.17 33.88 3.26
CA ILE A 140 -6.12 34.03 2.24
C ILE A 140 -4.98 33.03 2.49
N ALA A 141 -4.56 32.85 3.75
CA ALA A 141 -3.54 31.89 4.12
C ALA A 141 -3.96 30.44 3.80
N PHE A 142 -5.23 30.09 4.01
CA PHE A 142 -5.78 28.81 3.56
C PHE A 142 -5.62 28.62 2.04
N CYS A 143 -5.95 29.64 1.24
CA CYS A 143 -5.79 29.61 -0.22
C CYS A 143 -4.34 29.48 -0.71
N LEU A 144 -3.38 29.97 0.07
CA LEU A 144 -1.94 29.95 -0.26
C LEU A 144 -1.17 28.80 0.38
N SER A 145 -1.83 28.00 1.22
CA SER A 145 -1.16 26.91 1.94
C SER A 145 -0.59 25.88 0.94
N PRO A 146 0.61 25.32 1.17
CA PRO A 146 1.19 24.31 0.27
C PRO A 146 0.26 23.12 -0.02
N PRO A 147 -0.52 22.59 0.96
CA PRO A 147 -1.49 21.52 0.70
C PRO A 147 -2.57 21.89 -0.32
N SER A 148 -2.82 23.18 -0.53
CA SER A 148 -3.85 23.65 -1.46
C SER A 148 -3.62 23.20 -2.90
N LEU A 149 -2.38 22.87 -3.30
CA LEU A 149 -2.11 22.29 -4.62
C LEU A 149 -2.80 20.93 -4.76
N PHE A 150 -2.60 20.03 -3.78
CA PHE A 150 -3.21 18.69 -3.74
C PHE A 150 -4.74 18.75 -3.63
N MET A 151 -5.27 19.76 -2.96
CA MET A 151 -6.72 20.01 -2.83
C MET A 151 -7.42 20.35 -4.17
N SER A 152 -6.69 20.44 -5.27
CA SER A 152 -7.22 20.68 -6.63
C SER A 152 -7.46 19.40 -7.42
N SER A 153 -6.95 18.25 -6.95
CA SER A 153 -7.14 16.94 -7.56
C SER A 153 -8.43 16.27 -7.06
N PHE A 154 -8.75 15.09 -7.60
CA PHE A 154 -9.93 14.31 -7.19
C PHE A 154 -9.76 13.67 -5.80
N TYR A 155 -9.69 14.52 -4.77
CA TYR A 155 -9.55 14.12 -3.37
C TYR A 155 -10.66 14.72 -2.48
N THR A 156 -10.65 14.31 -1.21
CA THR A 156 -11.71 14.63 -0.23
C THR A 156 -11.44 15.88 0.61
N GLU A 157 -10.21 16.38 0.66
CA GLU A 157 -9.78 17.44 1.59
C GLU A 157 -10.62 18.71 1.45
N SER A 158 -10.93 19.13 0.21
CA SER A 158 -11.67 20.36 -0.06
C SER A 158 -13.10 20.33 0.44
N ILE A 159 -13.83 19.24 0.15
CA ILE A 159 -15.21 19.06 0.61
C ILE A 159 -15.25 18.80 2.12
N PHE A 160 -14.25 18.07 2.64
CA PHE A 160 -14.09 17.87 4.09
C PHE A 160 -13.86 19.20 4.82
N ALA A 161 -12.98 20.07 4.31
CA ALA A 161 -12.72 21.39 4.88
C ALA A 161 -13.97 22.28 4.87
N LEU A 162 -14.70 22.33 3.74
CA LEU A 162 -15.94 23.10 3.61
C LEU A 162 -16.96 22.73 4.69
N LEU A 163 -17.25 21.43 4.83
CA LEU A 163 -18.27 20.96 5.76
C LEU A 163 -17.79 21.05 7.22
N SER A 164 -16.50 20.81 7.48
CA SER A 164 -15.88 21.00 8.79
C SER A 164 -16.04 22.45 9.28
N PHE A 165 -15.63 23.44 8.48
CA PHE A 165 -15.76 24.86 8.84
C PHE A 165 -17.22 25.29 8.98
N THR A 166 -18.10 24.76 8.13
CA THR A 166 -19.55 25.05 8.19
C THR A 166 -20.17 24.50 9.47
N GLY A 167 -19.86 23.26 9.86
CA GLY A 167 -20.32 22.66 11.11
C GLY A 167 -19.77 23.39 12.34
N MET A 168 -18.47 23.72 12.34
CA MET A 168 -17.85 24.53 13.41
C MET A 168 -18.52 25.90 13.55
N ARG A 169 -18.96 26.51 12.45
CA ARG A 169 -19.68 27.79 12.48
C ARG A 169 -21.05 27.62 13.12
N TYR A 170 -21.75 26.52 12.84
CA TYR A 170 -23.03 26.23 13.49
C TYR A 170 -22.85 26.00 14.99
N ILE A 171 -21.79 25.32 15.43
CA ILE A 171 -21.44 25.22 16.86
C ILE A 171 -21.15 26.58 17.48
N ALA A 172 -20.35 27.43 16.84
CA ALA A 172 -20.07 28.77 17.33
C ALA A 172 -21.35 29.60 17.53
N LYS A 173 -22.36 29.36 16.68
CA LYS A 173 -23.71 29.97 16.77
C LYS A 173 -24.71 29.20 17.65
N LYS A 174 -24.29 28.16 18.36
CA LYS A 174 -25.13 27.29 19.21
C LYS A 174 -26.26 26.58 18.44
N GLN A 175 -26.08 26.34 17.15
CA GLN A 175 -27.03 25.62 16.29
C GLN A 175 -26.66 24.14 16.19
N TYR A 176 -26.77 23.42 17.31
CA TYR A 176 -26.24 22.05 17.47
C TYR A 176 -26.79 21.04 16.46
N MET A 177 -28.10 21.05 16.20
CA MET A 177 -28.70 20.11 15.24
C MET A 177 -28.14 20.30 13.82
N LYS A 178 -27.96 21.54 13.38
CA LYS A 178 -27.37 21.83 12.06
C LYS A 178 -25.91 21.40 11.99
N ALA A 179 -25.16 21.60 13.08
CA ALA A 179 -23.79 21.12 13.17
C ALA A 179 -23.71 19.59 13.09
N ALA A 180 -24.54 18.89 13.87
CA ALA A 180 -24.58 17.44 13.90
C ALA A 180 -24.94 16.83 12.53
N LEU A 181 -25.94 17.39 11.84
CA LEU A 181 -26.32 16.95 10.49
C LEU A 181 -25.18 17.14 9.47
N VAL A 182 -24.54 18.32 9.47
CA VAL A 182 -23.41 18.58 8.57
C VAL A 182 -22.22 17.66 8.87
N TRP A 183 -21.91 17.43 10.14
CA TRP A 183 -20.82 16.53 10.52
C TRP A 183 -21.15 15.05 10.33
N GLY A 184 -22.42 14.67 10.40
CA GLY A 184 -22.89 13.35 9.98
C GLY A 184 -22.55 13.07 8.51
N ILE A 185 -22.85 14.03 7.62
CA ILE A 185 -22.42 13.97 6.21
C ILE A 185 -20.89 13.98 6.10
N THR A 186 -20.21 14.83 6.88
CA THR A 186 -18.74 14.93 6.88
C THR A 186 -18.07 13.60 7.25
N SER A 187 -18.66 12.83 8.16
CA SER A 187 -18.17 11.50 8.55
C SER A 187 -18.28 10.43 7.46
N SER A 188 -19.11 10.67 6.43
CA SER A 188 -19.17 9.83 5.21
C SER A 188 -18.15 10.26 4.14
N ILE A 189 -17.35 11.30 4.40
CA ILE A 189 -16.26 11.78 3.53
C ILE A 189 -14.91 11.36 4.12
N ARG A 190 -14.73 11.48 5.44
CA ARG A 190 -13.54 10.95 6.14
C ARG A 190 -13.89 10.53 7.57
N SER A 191 -13.23 9.49 8.03
CA SER A 191 -13.27 8.99 9.42
C SER A 191 -12.96 10.07 10.45
N ASN A 192 -12.00 10.96 10.19
CA ASN A 192 -11.57 12.02 11.10
C ASN A 192 -12.70 12.97 11.57
N ALA A 193 -13.83 13.04 10.86
CA ALA A 193 -14.97 13.86 11.27
C ALA A 193 -15.55 13.45 12.64
N ILE A 194 -15.36 12.20 13.07
CA ILE A 194 -15.88 11.72 14.37
C ILE A 194 -15.31 12.53 15.54
N VAL A 195 -14.10 13.08 15.40
CA VAL A 195 -13.45 13.92 16.43
C VAL A 195 -14.27 15.17 16.73
N PHE A 196 -15.08 15.65 15.78
CA PHE A 196 -15.92 16.84 15.98
C PHE A 196 -17.03 16.64 17.02
N ALA A 197 -17.37 15.40 17.38
CA ALA A 197 -18.28 15.15 18.49
C ALA A 197 -17.80 15.76 19.82
N GLY A 198 -16.48 15.92 20.00
CA GLY A 198 -15.89 16.57 21.17
C GLY A 198 -16.40 18.01 21.41
N PHE A 199 -16.83 18.72 20.36
CA PHE A 199 -17.41 20.07 20.51
C PHE A 199 -18.73 20.06 21.28
N PHE A 200 -19.56 19.01 21.16
CA PHE A 200 -20.80 18.91 21.91
C PHE A 200 -20.52 18.69 23.39
N PHE A 201 -19.59 17.80 23.72
CA PHE A 201 -19.18 17.57 25.11
C PHE A 201 -18.55 18.83 25.73
N TYR A 202 -17.71 19.54 24.99
CA TYR A 202 -17.15 20.80 25.47
C TYR A 202 -18.27 21.83 25.77
N ASP A 203 -19.19 22.06 24.85
CA ASP A 203 -20.16 23.14 24.98
C ASP A 203 -21.37 22.81 25.88
N LEU A 204 -21.90 21.59 25.77
CA LEU A 204 -23.13 21.16 26.47
C LEU A 204 -22.85 20.50 27.81
N VAL A 205 -21.68 19.91 28.02
CA VAL A 205 -21.34 19.25 29.29
C VAL A 205 -20.38 20.12 30.08
N TRP A 206 -19.20 20.40 29.54
CA TRP A 206 -18.14 21.09 30.29
C TRP A 206 -18.50 22.55 30.61
N VAL A 207 -18.84 23.35 29.59
CA VAL A 207 -19.18 24.77 29.79
C VAL A 207 -20.45 24.95 30.63
N ARG A 208 -21.44 24.05 30.52
CA ARG A 208 -22.65 24.08 31.34
C ARG A 208 -22.40 23.64 32.78
N SER A 209 -21.57 22.63 33.00
CA SER A 209 -21.17 22.15 34.33
C SER A 209 -20.47 23.26 35.12
N LEU A 210 -19.57 24.02 34.49
CA LEU A 210 -18.92 25.18 35.09
C LEU A 210 -19.90 26.31 35.48
N ARG A 211 -21.10 26.33 34.89
CA ARG A 211 -22.16 27.30 35.21
C ARG A 211 -23.20 26.75 36.20
N HIS A 212 -22.99 25.54 36.74
CA HIS A 212 -23.96 24.81 37.56
C HIS A 212 -25.33 24.58 36.88
N ILE A 213 -25.34 24.40 35.55
CA ILE A 213 -26.59 24.21 34.77
C ILE A 213 -26.70 22.76 34.30
N ASN A 214 -27.68 22.02 34.82
CA ASN A 214 -28.23 20.74 34.33
C ASN A 214 -27.28 19.83 33.50
N PHE A 215 -26.24 19.32 34.14
CA PHE A 215 -25.24 18.40 33.57
C PHE A 215 -25.87 17.23 32.79
N TYR A 216 -26.86 16.55 33.39
CA TYR A 216 -27.50 15.37 32.80
C TYR A 216 -28.15 15.67 31.44
N THR A 217 -28.87 16.79 31.33
CA THR A 217 -29.52 17.17 30.07
C THR A 217 -28.50 17.48 28.97
N GLY A 218 -27.39 18.13 29.34
CA GLY A 218 -26.29 18.40 28.43
C GLY A 218 -25.61 17.12 27.95
N PHE A 219 -25.40 16.15 28.86
CA PHE A 219 -24.79 14.87 28.53
C PHE A 219 -25.64 14.05 27.55
N VAL A 220 -26.95 13.93 27.79
CA VAL A 220 -27.87 13.22 26.90
C VAL A 220 -27.95 13.90 25.52
N GLN A 221 -28.01 15.23 25.48
CA GLN A 221 -27.97 15.99 24.22
C GLN A 221 -26.67 15.74 23.45
N SER A 222 -25.52 15.71 24.13
CA SER A 222 -24.23 15.40 23.51
C SER A 222 -24.18 14.01 22.91
N LEU A 223 -24.72 13.00 23.60
CA LEU A 223 -24.81 11.64 23.06
C LEU A 223 -25.67 11.58 21.80
N PHE A 224 -26.83 12.25 21.81
CA PHE A 224 -27.70 12.32 20.64
C PHE A 224 -27.02 12.97 19.43
N TYR A 225 -26.38 14.13 19.61
CA TYR A 225 -25.65 14.79 18.52
C TYR A 225 -24.40 14.02 18.08
N THR A 226 -23.76 13.28 18.99
CA THR A 226 -22.64 12.39 18.67
C THR A 226 -23.11 11.25 17.77
N ALA A 227 -24.25 10.62 18.07
CA ALA A 227 -24.81 9.55 17.24
C ALA A 227 -25.10 10.03 15.81
N ILE A 228 -25.67 11.23 15.64
CA ILE A 228 -25.88 11.84 14.32
C ILE A 228 -24.53 12.10 13.63
N THR A 229 -23.55 12.64 14.36
CA THR A 229 -22.21 12.92 13.81
C THR A 229 -21.51 11.66 13.33
N PHE A 230 -21.72 10.52 14.00
CA PHE A 230 -21.09 9.24 13.68
C PHE A 230 -21.84 8.46 12.60
N SER A 231 -23.07 8.87 12.26
CA SER A 231 -23.95 8.12 11.37
C SER A 231 -23.32 7.78 10.02
N GLY A 232 -22.66 8.72 9.35
CA GLY A 232 -22.01 8.47 8.07
C GLY A 232 -20.88 7.45 8.16
N PHE A 233 -20.05 7.52 9.20
CA PHE A 233 -19.00 6.54 9.47
C PHE A 233 -19.60 5.14 9.74
N VAL A 234 -20.56 5.06 10.66
CA VAL A 234 -21.18 3.78 11.07
C VAL A 234 -21.94 3.13 9.93
N LEU A 235 -22.70 3.89 9.14
CA LEU A 235 -23.41 3.37 7.97
C LEU A 235 -22.43 2.80 6.94
N PHE A 236 -21.28 3.46 6.74
CA PHE A 236 -20.27 2.96 5.82
C PHE A 236 -19.57 1.70 6.34
N GLN A 237 -19.30 1.62 7.65
CA GLN A 237 -18.81 0.38 8.27
C GLN A 237 -19.81 -0.77 8.10
N PHE A 238 -21.11 -0.49 8.28
CA PHE A 238 -22.17 -1.48 8.10
C PHE A 238 -22.29 -1.93 6.64
N TYR A 239 -22.18 -1.01 5.67
CA TYR A 239 -22.13 -1.35 4.25
C TYR A 239 -20.98 -2.32 3.95
N GLY A 240 -19.77 -2.01 4.43
CA GLY A 240 -18.62 -2.89 4.27
C GLY A 240 -18.78 -4.24 4.97
N TYR A 241 -19.38 -4.27 6.16
CA TYR A 241 -19.75 -5.53 6.85
C TYR A 241 -20.65 -6.40 5.98
N ARG A 242 -21.72 -5.84 5.41
CA ARG A 242 -22.66 -6.57 4.54
C ARG A 242 -21.99 -7.08 3.26
N GLN A 243 -21.04 -6.33 2.71
CA GLN A 243 -20.37 -6.66 1.47
C GLN A 243 -19.29 -7.74 1.65
N PHE A 244 -18.44 -7.61 2.66
CA PHE A 244 -17.20 -8.39 2.77
C PHE A 244 -17.24 -9.49 3.83
N CYS A 245 -18.18 -9.47 4.79
CA CYS A 245 -18.30 -10.53 5.80
C CYS A 245 -18.93 -11.83 5.31
N ILE A 246 -19.27 -11.93 4.02
CA ILE A 246 -19.62 -13.19 3.37
C ILE A 246 -18.38 -14.11 3.29
N LEU A 247 -17.17 -13.54 3.30
CA LEU A 247 -15.90 -14.24 3.08
C LEU A 247 -15.14 -14.65 4.38
N ASP A 248 -15.85 -14.74 5.53
CA ASP A 248 -15.32 -15.06 6.87
C ASP A 248 -14.00 -14.32 7.21
N ARG A 249 -14.09 -12.99 7.34
CA ARG A 249 -12.93 -12.13 7.67
C ARG A 249 -12.70 -12.00 9.17
N PRO A 250 -11.44 -11.85 9.64
CA PRO A 250 -11.12 -11.77 11.07
C PRO A 250 -11.84 -10.65 11.82
N TRP A 251 -12.09 -9.52 11.17
CA TRP A 251 -12.77 -8.37 11.78
C TRP A 251 -14.30 -8.56 11.90
N CYS A 252 -14.90 -9.46 11.11
CA CYS A 252 -16.34 -9.72 11.12
C CYS A 252 -16.82 -10.38 12.42
N ASN A 253 -15.98 -11.23 13.01
CA ASN A 253 -16.28 -11.97 14.24
C ASN A 253 -15.82 -11.25 15.51
N SER A 254 -15.31 -10.03 15.39
CA SER A 254 -14.88 -9.23 16.54
C SER A 254 -16.08 -8.62 17.28
N LYS A 255 -15.93 -8.33 18.58
CA LYS A 255 -17.00 -7.72 19.41
C LYS A 255 -17.53 -6.40 18.83
N LEU A 256 -16.68 -5.69 18.11
CA LEU A 256 -17.00 -4.46 17.38
C LEU A 256 -16.36 -4.57 15.98
N PRO A 257 -17.11 -5.02 14.96
CA PRO A 257 -16.58 -5.18 13.61
C PRO A 257 -16.22 -3.82 13.02
N LEU A 258 -14.91 -3.51 13.03
CA LEU A 258 -14.35 -2.25 12.52
C LEU A 258 -13.52 -2.52 11.27
N LEU A 259 -14.19 -2.54 10.13
CA LEU A 259 -13.58 -2.67 8.80
C LEU A 259 -12.49 -1.63 8.57
N TYR A 260 -12.76 -0.35 8.90
CA TYR A 260 -11.81 0.72 8.64
C TYR A 260 -10.48 0.51 9.36
N SER A 261 -10.52 0.13 10.65
CA SER A 261 -9.31 -0.16 11.42
C SER A 261 -8.57 -1.39 10.89
N PHE A 262 -9.31 -2.42 10.47
CA PHE A 262 -8.71 -3.59 9.83
C PHE A 262 -8.01 -3.20 8.52
N VAL A 263 -8.69 -2.49 7.64
CA VAL A 263 -8.16 -2.10 6.33
C VAL A 263 -6.96 -1.19 6.45
N GLN A 264 -7.04 -0.18 7.33
CA GLN A 264 -5.93 0.73 7.61
C GLN A 264 -4.69 -0.01 8.12
N LYS A 265 -4.87 -1.07 8.91
CA LYS A 265 -3.78 -1.88 9.44
C LYS A 265 -3.24 -2.89 8.42
N GLU A 266 -4.13 -3.64 7.76
CA GLU A 266 -3.78 -4.80 6.92
C GLU A 266 -3.29 -4.38 5.53
N TYR A 267 -3.93 -3.37 4.92
CA TYR A 267 -3.63 -2.97 3.54
C TYR A 267 -2.81 -1.68 3.45
N TRP A 268 -2.97 -0.78 4.42
CA TRP A 268 -2.36 0.57 4.38
C TRP A 268 -1.28 0.77 5.45
N ASP A 269 -0.99 -0.26 6.26
CA ASP A 269 0.13 -0.27 7.23
C ASP A 269 0.15 0.99 8.15
N SER A 270 -1.02 1.54 8.46
CA SER A 270 -1.17 2.73 9.32
C SER A 270 -0.97 2.35 10.79
N GLY A 271 0.16 2.75 11.38
CA GLY A 271 0.53 2.41 12.76
C GLY A 271 1.21 3.55 13.53
N PHE A 272 1.22 3.45 14.87
CA PHE A 272 1.84 4.44 15.77
C PHE A 272 3.36 4.52 15.53
N MET A 273 3.84 5.70 15.09
CA MET A 273 5.22 6.03 14.73
C MET A 273 5.85 5.19 13.59
N ALA A 274 5.05 4.44 12.83
CA ALA A 274 5.54 3.53 11.79
C ALA A 274 6.25 4.22 10.61
N TYR A 275 6.06 5.54 10.44
CA TYR A 275 6.57 6.35 9.34
C TYR A 275 7.94 7.01 9.57
N TYR A 276 8.45 7.02 10.81
CA TYR A 276 9.71 7.70 11.16
C TYR A 276 10.94 6.86 10.76
N GLU A 277 11.24 6.83 9.47
CA GLU A 277 12.44 6.20 8.89
C GLU A 277 13.38 7.25 8.26
N ILE A 278 14.70 7.00 8.25
CA ILE A 278 15.72 7.91 7.67
C ILE A 278 15.40 8.28 6.22
N LYS A 279 14.85 7.36 5.42
CA LYS A 279 14.47 7.61 4.02
C LYS A 279 13.34 8.65 3.86
N GLN A 280 12.55 8.90 4.91
CA GLN A 280 11.45 9.87 4.91
C GLN A 280 11.91 11.28 5.31
N ILE A 281 13.21 11.49 5.57
CA ILE A 281 13.79 12.80 5.88
C ILE A 281 13.36 13.89 4.88
N PRO A 282 13.35 13.68 3.55
CA PRO A 282 12.88 14.71 2.61
C PRO A 282 11.43 15.13 2.86
N ASN A 283 10.54 14.18 3.16
CA ASN A 283 9.14 14.45 3.47
C ASN A 283 8.99 15.18 4.82
N PHE A 284 9.81 14.82 5.82
CA PHE A 284 9.85 15.55 7.09
C PHE A 284 10.37 16.97 6.93
N ILE A 285 11.39 17.19 6.09
CA ILE A 285 11.90 18.54 5.77
C ILE A 285 10.79 19.38 5.11
N LEU A 286 10.01 18.78 4.20
CA LEU A 286 8.92 19.46 3.52
C LEU A 286 7.75 19.80 4.47
N ALA A 287 7.47 18.92 5.44
CA ALA A 287 6.42 19.15 6.45
C ALA A 287 6.89 20.04 7.63
N ALA A 288 8.20 20.13 7.89
CA ALA A 288 8.78 20.77 9.07
C ALA A 288 8.30 22.22 9.28
N PRO A 289 8.20 23.09 8.25
CA PRO A 289 7.72 24.46 8.47
C PRO A 289 6.31 24.52 9.07
N ILE A 290 5.38 23.68 8.61
CA ILE A 290 4.01 23.65 9.14
C ILE A 290 3.98 23.05 10.55
N VAL A 291 4.78 22.01 10.81
CA VAL A 291 4.89 21.42 12.15
C VAL A 291 5.46 22.43 13.13
N LEU A 292 6.53 23.14 12.77
CA LEU A 292 7.16 24.17 13.61
C LEU A 292 6.23 25.36 13.87
N ILE A 293 5.51 25.85 12.86
CA ILE A 293 4.49 26.89 13.03
C ILE A 293 3.38 26.41 13.95
N SER A 294 2.97 25.15 13.84
CA SER A 294 1.92 24.58 14.69
C SER A 294 2.35 24.43 16.15
N LEU A 295 3.54 23.89 16.38
CA LEU A 295 4.13 23.78 17.71
C LEU A 295 4.35 25.16 18.34
N GLY A 296 4.87 26.12 17.57
CA GLY A 296 5.05 27.50 18.01
C GLY A 296 3.74 28.20 18.35
N GLY A 297 2.70 28.03 17.52
CA GLY A 297 1.37 28.58 17.75
C GLY A 297 0.71 28.02 19.01
N LEU A 298 0.74 26.69 19.18
CA LEU A 298 0.24 26.02 20.39
C LEU A 298 1.03 26.43 21.63
N SER A 299 2.37 26.42 21.56
CA SER A 299 3.25 26.83 22.66
C SER A 299 3.00 28.27 23.08
N SER A 300 2.80 29.18 22.12
CA SER A 300 2.47 30.58 22.38
C SER A 300 1.13 30.74 23.08
N TYR A 301 0.09 30.04 22.61
CA TYR A 301 -1.24 30.08 23.24
C TYR A 301 -1.24 29.51 24.66
N ILE A 302 -0.56 28.38 24.87
CA ILE A 302 -0.42 27.72 26.18
C ILE A 302 0.40 28.60 27.13
N GLY A 303 1.50 29.19 26.65
CA GLY A 303 2.36 30.07 27.44
C GLY A 303 1.67 31.34 27.92
N PHE A 304 0.73 31.88 27.13
CA PHE A 304 -0.03 33.08 27.51
C PHE A 304 -0.90 32.86 28.76
N ASP A 305 -1.55 31.70 28.89
CA ASP A 305 -2.37 31.37 30.06
C ASP A 305 -2.40 29.84 30.29
N GLN A 306 -1.35 29.36 30.95
CA GLN A 306 -1.19 27.93 31.27
C GLN A 306 -2.32 27.42 32.15
N LYS A 307 -2.77 28.24 33.12
CA LYS A 307 -3.85 27.86 34.03
C LYS A 307 -5.12 27.59 33.24
N ARG A 308 -5.55 28.48 32.34
CA ARG A 308 -6.73 28.28 31.49
C ARG A 308 -6.63 27.02 30.64
N PHE A 309 -5.47 26.76 30.04
CA PHE A 309 -5.27 25.59 29.21
C PHE A 309 -5.46 24.30 30.03
N PHE A 310 -4.71 24.13 31.12
CA PHE A 310 -4.70 22.88 31.90
C PHE A 310 -5.91 22.69 32.83
N SER A 311 -6.45 23.76 33.41
CA SER A 311 -7.64 23.66 34.29
C SER A 311 -8.96 23.67 33.52
N ILE A 312 -8.91 23.92 32.20
CA ILE A 312 -10.07 24.09 31.31
C ILE A 312 -11.11 25.07 31.91
N HIS A 313 -10.66 26.01 32.75
CA HIS A 313 -11.51 26.96 33.45
C HIS A 313 -11.84 28.13 32.51
N SER A 314 -13.08 28.60 32.55
CA SER A 314 -13.53 29.73 31.73
C SER A 314 -13.77 30.97 32.58
N PRO A 315 -12.85 31.94 32.64
CA PRO A 315 -13.26 33.33 32.68
C PRO A 315 -13.59 33.74 31.24
N HIS A 316 -14.85 34.13 31.00
CA HIS A 316 -15.20 34.89 29.79
C HIS A 316 -14.47 36.21 29.87
N ASP A 317 -13.32 36.30 29.20
CA ASP A 317 -12.61 37.54 29.04
C ASP A 317 -13.43 38.41 28.08
N LYS A 318 -14.19 39.36 28.63
CA LYS A 318 -15.29 40.05 27.93
C LYS A 318 -14.85 40.86 26.71
N LYS A 319 -13.54 41.01 26.42
CA LYS A 319 -13.02 41.95 25.39
C LYS A 319 -11.74 41.53 24.66
N ASN A 320 -11.44 40.23 24.50
CA ASN A 320 -10.20 39.83 23.81
C ASN A 320 -10.49 39.04 22.52
N ASP A 321 -10.73 39.76 21.41
CA ASP A 321 -10.89 39.21 20.05
C ASP A 321 -9.52 39.04 19.35
N THR A 322 -8.59 38.43 20.07
CA THR A 322 -7.22 38.14 19.63
C THR A 322 -7.00 36.62 19.54
N PHE A 323 -5.83 36.21 19.03
CA PHE A 323 -5.42 34.80 19.00
C PHE A 323 -5.47 34.13 20.39
N TYR A 324 -5.27 34.89 21.47
CA TYR A 324 -5.28 34.40 22.84
C TYR A 324 -6.67 34.32 23.48
N SER A 325 -7.74 34.54 22.70
CA SER A 325 -9.12 34.48 23.18
C SER A 325 -9.46 33.12 23.79
N SER A 326 -10.20 33.10 24.90
CA SER A 326 -10.72 31.85 25.49
C SER A 326 -11.75 31.16 24.58
N LYS A 327 -12.35 31.89 23.64
CA LYS A 327 -13.26 31.34 22.61
C LYS A 327 -12.57 30.33 21.69
N LEU A 328 -11.25 30.40 21.56
CA LEU A 328 -10.45 29.51 20.71
C LEU A 328 -10.03 28.21 21.43
N LEU A 329 -10.24 28.08 22.74
CA LEU A 329 -9.70 26.97 23.54
C LEU A 329 -10.05 25.59 22.98
N VAL A 330 -11.32 25.34 22.65
CA VAL A 330 -11.77 24.05 22.08
C VAL A 330 -11.11 23.75 20.72
N TYR A 331 -10.82 24.78 19.93
CA TYR A 331 -10.11 24.65 18.65
C TYR A 331 -8.62 24.37 18.85
N MET A 332 -8.02 24.88 19.93
CA MET A 332 -6.63 24.54 20.30
C MET A 332 -6.51 23.07 20.71
N TYR A 333 -7.49 22.53 21.42
CA TYR A 333 -7.55 21.10 21.74
C TYR A 333 -7.70 20.23 20.49
N LEU A 334 -8.57 20.62 19.56
CA LEU A 334 -8.67 19.96 18.27
C LEU A 334 -7.33 20.01 17.51
N TRP A 335 -6.68 21.17 17.47
CA TRP A 335 -5.40 21.35 16.79
C TRP A 335 -4.31 20.47 17.41
N LEU A 336 -4.19 20.45 18.74
CA LEU A 336 -3.26 19.59 19.46
C LEU A 336 -3.50 18.11 19.15
N PHE A 337 -4.75 17.66 19.20
CA PHE A 337 -5.11 16.27 18.88
C PHE A 337 -4.73 15.92 17.44
N LEU A 338 -5.09 16.76 16.46
CA LEU A 338 -4.80 16.51 15.05
C LEU A 338 -3.29 16.53 14.76
N LEU A 339 -2.52 17.41 15.42
CA LEU A 339 -1.07 17.45 15.29
C LEU A 339 -0.44 16.18 15.86
N PHE A 340 -0.86 15.75 17.05
CA PHE A 340 -0.40 14.50 17.65
C PHE A 340 -0.76 13.30 16.78
N TYR A 341 -1.99 13.24 16.28
CA TYR A 341 -2.44 12.20 15.37
C TYR A 341 -1.59 12.17 14.09
N ALA A 342 -1.40 13.31 13.41
CA ALA A 342 -0.61 13.40 12.19
C ALA A 342 0.86 13.01 12.38
N LEU A 343 1.45 13.32 13.54
CA LEU A 343 2.80 12.88 13.88
C LEU A 343 2.82 11.37 14.16
N THR A 344 1.79 10.81 14.78
CA THR A 344 1.84 9.44 15.27
C THR A 344 1.32 8.40 14.28
N THR A 345 0.45 8.71 13.33
CA THR A 345 -0.06 7.74 12.34
C THR A 345 0.43 8.09 10.95
N ALA A 346 1.36 7.30 10.40
CA ALA A 346 1.67 7.35 8.98
C ALA A 346 2.17 6.00 8.43
N GLU A 347 1.92 5.80 7.13
CA GLU A 347 1.83 4.52 6.41
C GLU A 347 3.19 3.87 6.13
N ARG A 348 3.20 2.52 6.05
CA ARG A 348 4.35 1.74 5.60
C ARG A 348 4.06 1.12 4.23
N ILE A 349 5.11 0.95 3.43
CA ILE A 349 5.14 -0.08 2.39
C ILE A 349 6.31 -0.99 2.76
N GLN A 350 6.01 -2.24 3.11
CA GLN A 350 7.00 -3.14 3.73
C GLN A 350 7.95 -3.83 2.74
N VAL A 351 7.70 -3.80 1.43
CA VAL A 351 8.52 -4.42 0.36
C VAL A 351 9.12 -3.37 -0.59
N HIS A 352 10.23 -3.68 -1.28
CA HIS A 352 10.68 -2.85 -2.41
C HIS A 352 9.83 -3.15 -3.63
N ARG A 353 9.34 -2.11 -4.33
CA ARG A 353 8.89 -2.26 -5.72
C ARG A 353 10.13 -2.42 -6.58
N THR A 354 10.45 -3.65 -6.95
CA THR A 354 11.71 -3.96 -7.64
C THR A 354 11.67 -3.49 -9.09
N PRO A 355 12.81 -3.05 -9.66
CA PRO A 355 12.82 -2.57 -11.04
C PRO A 355 12.61 -3.73 -12.03
N VAL A 356 12.18 -3.35 -13.23
CA VAL A 356 12.23 -4.19 -14.42
C VAL A 356 13.36 -3.67 -15.29
N MET A 357 14.32 -4.53 -15.63
CA MET A 357 15.44 -4.17 -16.50
C MET A 357 15.24 -4.78 -17.89
N THR A 358 15.93 -4.22 -18.88
CA THR A 358 16.01 -4.75 -20.25
C THR A 358 17.48 -4.82 -20.66
N SER A 359 17.80 -5.62 -21.69
CA SER A 359 19.15 -5.67 -22.24
C SER A 359 19.10 -5.94 -23.74
N ASP A 360 19.58 -5.00 -24.54
CA ASP A 360 19.61 -5.14 -25.99
C ASP A 360 20.44 -6.35 -26.42
N SER A 361 21.60 -6.58 -25.78
CA SER A 361 22.45 -7.74 -26.11
C SER A 361 21.80 -9.09 -25.80
N ILE A 362 21.02 -9.18 -24.71
CA ILE A 362 20.30 -10.42 -24.40
C ILE A 362 19.08 -10.56 -25.31
N ASN A 363 18.38 -9.46 -25.59
CA ASN A 363 17.26 -9.44 -26.54
C ASN A 363 17.69 -9.88 -27.93
N GLU A 364 18.84 -9.41 -28.44
CA GLU A 364 19.40 -9.82 -29.73
C GLU A 364 19.68 -11.33 -29.77
N PHE A 365 20.32 -11.85 -28.72
CA PHE A 365 20.60 -13.29 -28.60
C PHE A 365 19.32 -14.13 -28.56
N ALA A 366 18.32 -13.70 -27.77
CA ALA A 366 17.05 -14.40 -27.63
C ALA A 366 16.18 -14.31 -28.90
N SER A 367 16.23 -13.16 -29.56
CA SER A 367 15.45 -12.83 -30.76
C SER A 367 15.81 -13.71 -31.94
N LYS A 368 17.09 -14.03 -32.12
CA LYS A 368 17.62 -14.70 -33.33
C LYS A 368 17.15 -13.97 -34.61
N ASN A 369 16.04 -14.40 -35.21
CA ASN A 369 15.41 -13.79 -36.41
C ASN A 369 13.98 -13.26 -36.15
N ARG A 370 13.62 -12.95 -34.90
CA ARG A 370 12.28 -12.48 -34.47
C ARG A 370 12.42 -11.21 -33.64
N SER A 371 11.32 -10.49 -33.43
CA SER A 371 11.29 -9.32 -32.55
C SER A 371 10.83 -9.75 -31.16
N VAL A 372 11.77 -10.18 -30.30
CA VAL A 372 11.49 -10.59 -28.91
C VAL A 372 12.19 -9.65 -27.92
N GLU A 373 11.41 -9.07 -27.02
CA GLU A 373 11.87 -8.20 -25.94
C GLU A 373 11.74 -8.92 -24.59
N LEU A 374 12.86 -9.02 -23.87
CA LEU A 374 12.91 -9.62 -22.55
C LEU A 374 12.92 -8.54 -21.46
N PHE A 375 12.09 -8.75 -20.44
CA PHE A 375 11.90 -7.86 -19.30
C PHE A 375 12.26 -8.59 -18.01
N PHE A 376 13.31 -8.16 -17.32
CA PHE A 376 13.86 -8.85 -16.16
C PHE A 376 13.33 -8.24 -14.86
N LYS A 377 12.44 -8.94 -14.16
CA LYS A 377 11.91 -8.52 -12.86
C LYS A 377 12.92 -8.85 -11.75
N CYS A 378 13.60 -7.83 -11.23
CA CYS A 378 14.80 -7.98 -10.40
C CYS A 378 14.51 -8.21 -8.92
N GLU A 379 13.97 -9.37 -8.55
CA GLU A 379 13.71 -9.73 -7.14
C GLU A 379 14.99 -9.98 -6.33
N LEU A 380 16.17 -10.09 -6.96
CA LEU A 380 17.45 -10.01 -6.26
C LEU A 380 17.69 -8.67 -5.53
N LEU A 381 16.99 -7.58 -5.90
CA LEU A 381 17.07 -6.27 -5.25
C LEU A 381 16.03 -6.11 -4.13
N GLN A 382 15.25 -7.16 -3.86
CA GLN A 382 14.33 -7.17 -2.74
C GLN A 382 15.10 -7.19 -1.41
N LYS A 383 14.44 -6.78 -0.33
CA LYS A 383 14.93 -7.02 1.03
C LYS A 383 15.30 -8.50 1.20
N THR A 384 16.41 -8.77 1.87
CA THR A 384 17.01 -10.12 2.00
C THR A 384 17.56 -10.73 0.69
N GLY A 385 17.65 -9.97 -0.40
CA GLY A 385 18.30 -10.40 -1.64
C GLY A 385 17.50 -11.40 -2.48
N SER A 386 16.20 -11.58 -2.20
CA SER A 386 15.33 -12.47 -2.96
C SER A 386 13.84 -12.17 -2.77
N PHE A 387 13.02 -12.76 -3.66
CA PHE A 387 11.56 -12.65 -3.63
C PHE A 387 10.91 -13.14 -2.32
N LYS A 388 11.58 -14.04 -1.58
CA LYS A 388 11.01 -14.75 -0.43
C LYS A 388 10.47 -13.80 0.64
N TYR A 389 11.05 -12.60 0.75
CA TYR A 389 10.62 -11.59 1.70
C TYR A 389 9.15 -11.18 1.53
N ARG A 390 8.59 -11.17 0.32
CA ARG A 390 7.19 -10.78 0.08
C ARG A 390 6.21 -11.74 0.76
N GLY A 391 6.32 -13.03 0.48
CA GLY A 391 5.49 -14.05 1.10
C GLY A 391 5.79 -14.25 2.58
N ALA A 392 7.05 -14.13 3.01
CA ALA A 392 7.38 -14.19 4.42
C ALA A 392 6.76 -13.01 5.19
N SER A 393 6.86 -11.78 4.67
CA SER A 393 6.23 -10.63 5.30
C SER A 393 4.71 -10.76 5.33
N ASN A 394 4.09 -11.21 4.24
CA ASN A 394 2.63 -11.42 4.22
C ASN A 394 2.20 -12.47 5.25
N ALA A 395 2.84 -13.64 5.25
CA ALA A 395 2.50 -14.72 6.18
C ALA A 395 2.76 -14.33 7.64
N VAL A 396 3.89 -13.68 7.93
CA VAL A 396 4.23 -13.23 9.27
C VAL A 396 3.30 -12.13 9.73
N GLN A 397 2.90 -11.17 8.89
CA GLN A 397 1.99 -10.09 9.27
C GLN A 397 0.54 -10.57 9.45
N SER A 398 0.11 -11.58 8.70
CA SER A 398 -1.22 -12.16 8.86
C SER A 398 -1.34 -13.15 10.03
N ILE A 399 -0.35 -13.29 10.92
CA ILE A 399 -0.50 -14.02 12.19
C ILE A 399 -1.41 -13.21 13.13
N ASN A 400 -2.31 -13.88 13.86
CA ASN A 400 -3.20 -13.19 14.78
C ASN A 400 -2.43 -12.62 15.98
N GLU A 401 -2.91 -11.51 16.56
CA GLU A 401 -2.24 -10.86 17.71
C GLU A 401 -2.09 -11.80 18.93
N GLN A 402 -2.99 -12.77 19.09
CA GLN A 402 -2.92 -13.76 20.17
C GLN A 402 -1.74 -14.73 20.01
N ASP A 403 -1.36 -15.03 18.76
CA ASP A 403 -0.28 -15.98 18.44
C ASP A 403 1.05 -15.27 18.15
N ALA A 404 1.01 -13.97 17.86
CA ALA A 404 2.20 -13.18 17.57
C ALA A 404 3.30 -13.27 18.67
N PRO A 405 2.99 -13.19 19.98
CA PRO A 405 4.00 -13.35 21.04
C PRO A 405 4.65 -14.75 21.07
N LYS A 406 3.94 -15.79 20.59
CA LYS A 406 4.45 -17.17 20.52
C LYS A 406 5.54 -17.31 19.44
N GLY A 407 5.57 -16.37 18.49
CA GLY A 407 6.58 -16.26 17.46
C GLY A 407 6.35 -17.19 16.26
N VAL A 408 7.37 -17.28 15.42
CA VAL A 408 7.35 -18.08 14.20
C VAL A 408 8.46 -19.10 14.18
N VAL A 409 8.15 -20.27 13.62
CA VAL A 409 9.12 -21.34 13.36
C VAL A 409 9.24 -21.50 11.85
N CYS A 410 10.47 -21.60 11.34
CA CYS A 410 10.71 -22.03 9.96
C CYS A 410 11.91 -22.97 9.88
N HIS A 411 11.90 -23.86 8.90
CA HIS A 411 13.07 -24.66 8.54
C HIS A 411 13.47 -24.32 7.10
N SER A 412 14.65 -23.72 6.91
CA SER A 412 15.18 -23.42 5.59
C SER A 412 16.66 -23.10 5.67
N SER A 413 17.45 -23.67 4.77
CA SER A 413 18.90 -23.45 4.68
C SER A 413 19.28 -22.13 3.97
N GLY A 414 18.33 -21.28 3.56
CA GLY A 414 18.64 -20.14 2.69
C GLY A 414 17.64 -18.99 2.71
N ASN A 415 17.20 -18.59 1.51
CA ASN A 415 16.45 -17.34 1.25
C ASN A 415 15.19 -17.19 2.11
N HIS A 416 14.47 -18.28 2.39
CA HIS A 416 13.27 -18.23 3.21
C HIS A 416 13.55 -17.95 4.69
N ALA A 417 14.60 -18.53 5.27
CA ALA A 417 14.95 -18.28 6.67
C ALA A 417 15.33 -16.81 6.90
N GLN A 418 16.09 -16.21 5.97
CA GLN A 418 16.42 -14.78 6.02
C GLN A 418 15.17 -13.91 5.93
N ALA A 419 14.27 -14.25 4.99
CA ALA A 419 13.01 -13.55 4.78
C ALA A 419 12.10 -13.59 6.01
N VAL A 420 11.91 -14.77 6.61
CA VAL A 420 11.09 -14.94 7.83
C VAL A 420 11.74 -14.24 9.02
N ALA A 421 13.06 -14.34 9.19
CA ALA A 421 13.77 -13.65 10.26
C ALA A 421 13.61 -12.14 10.17
N LEU A 422 13.79 -11.55 8.97
CA LEU A 422 13.58 -10.11 8.78
C LEU A 422 12.12 -9.71 8.99
N ALA A 423 11.17 -10.50 8.50
CA ALA A 423 9.75 -10.23 8.68
C ALA A 423 9.34 -10.26 10.17
N ALA A 424 9.80 -11.26 10.92
CA ALA A 424 9.58 -11.40 12.35
C ALA A 424 10.20 -10.24 13.14
N LYS A 425 11.45 -9.88 12.83
CA LYS A 425 12.13 -8.70 13.40
C LYS A 425 11.32 -7.43 13.20
N LYS A 426 10.79 -7.23 11.98
CA LYS A 426 10.01 -6.03 11.67
C LYS A 426 8.63 -6.01 12.32
N ARG A 427 8.03 -7.17 12.55
CA ARG A 427 6.79 -7.31 13.32
C ARG A 427 7.03 -7.22 14.83
N GLY A 428 8.26 -7.45 15.28
CA GLY A 428 8.62 -7.45 16.71
C GLY A 428 8.26 -8.76 17.42
N ILE A 429 8.27 -9.89 16.71
CA ILE A 429 7.95 -11.21 17.26
C ILE A 429 9.16 -12.16 17.25
N PRO A 430 9.22 -13.18 18.13
CA PRO A 430 10.29 -14.17 18.11
C PRO A 430 10.33 -14.96 16.79
N CYS A 431 11.54 -15.28 16.33
CA CYS A 431 11.75 -16.17 15.19
C CYS A 431 12.70 -17.30 15.58
N TYR A 432 12.29 -18.54 15.30
CA TYR A 432 13.08 -19.76 15.49
C TYR A 432 13.36 -20.34 14.10
N ALA A 433 14.63 -20.36 13.71
CA ALA A 433 15.06 -20.81 12.39
C ALA A 433 15.90 -22.09 12.52
N VAL A 434 15.39 -23.19 11.96
CA VAL A 434 16.10 -24.48 11.93
C VAL A 434 16.93 -24.56 10.65
N MET A 435 18.26 -24.69 10.78
CA MET A 435 19.19 -24.75 9.66
C MET A 435 20.20 -25.89 9.82
N PRO A 436 20.60 -26.60 8.74
CA PRO A 436 21.66 -27.59 8.82
C PRO A 436 23.02 -27.00 9.21
N LYS A 437 23.83 -27.78 9.95
CA LYS A 437 25.23 -27.43 10.25
C LYS A 437 26.06 -27.21 8.99
N SER A 438 25.75 -27.91 7.91
CA SER A 438 26.45 -27.81 6.61
C SER A 438 26.16 -26.52 5.82
N VAL A 439 25.22 -25.67 6.27
CA VAL A 439 24.94 -24.39 5.59
C VAL A 439 26.12 -23.44 5.75
N ALA A 440 26.47 -22.72 4.68
CA ALA A 440 27.53 -21.72 4.71
C ALA A 440 27.28 -20.64 5.77
N ASP A 441 28.33 -20.27 6.51
CA ASP A 441 28.25 -19.35 7.64
C ASP A 441 27.66 -17.98 7.28
N ILE A 442 27.84 -17.51 6.04
CA ILE A 442 27.27 -16.25 5.58
C ILE A 442 25.74 -16.25 5.65
N LYS A 443 25.09 -17.37 5.30
CA LYS A 443 23.62 -17.52 5.34
C LYS A 443 23.14 -17.61 6.81
N LYS A 444 23.89 -18.30 7.68
CA LYS A 444 23.60 -18.35 9.13
C LYS A 444 23.73 -16.98 9.79
N LYS A 445 24.82 -16.26 9.51
CA LYS A 445 25.07 -14.89 10.01
C LYS A 445 23.97 -13.92 9.60
N ALA A 446 23.43 -14.02 8.39
CA ALA A 446 22.31 -13.18 7.95
C ALA A 446 21.06 -13.42 8.81
N VAL A 447 20.69 -14.69 9.04
CA VAL A 447 19.54 -15.07 9.88
C VAL A 447 19.70 -14.59 11.33
N ILE A 448 20.89 -14.78 11.92
CA ILE A 448 21.23 -14.29 13.26
C ILE A 448 21.22 -12.75 13.30
N GLY A 449 21.75 -12.07 12.29
CA GLY A 449 21.74 -10.60 12.20
C GLY A 449 20.33 -10.00 12.10
N TYR A 450 19.38 -10.78 11.59
CA TYR A 450 17.96 -10.45 11.63
C TYR A 450 17.28 -10.84 12.95
N GLY A 451 18.01 -11.29 13.97
CA GLY A 451 17.48 -11.52 15.32
C GLY A 451 16.73 -12.84 15.49
N ALA A 452 16.82 -13.76 14.53
CA ALA A 452 16.29 -15.10 14.72
C ALA A 452 17.19 -15.93 15.64
N LYS A 453 16.55 -16.75 16.49
CA LYS A 453 17.20 -17.83 17.23
C LYS A 453 17.50 -18.95 16.23
N LEU A 454 18.79 -19.20 16.00
CA LEU A 454 19.24 -20.27 15.11
C LEU A 454 19.29 -21.59 15.88
N ILE A 455 18.63 -22.62 15.37
CA ILE A 455 18.73 -24.00 15.87
C ILE A 455 19.40 -24.82 14.78
N GLU A 456 20.59 -25.33 15.09
CA GLU A 456 21.35 -26.15 14.15
C GLU A 456 20.92 -27.62 14.23
N CYS A 457 20.87 -28.26 13.06
CA CYS A 457 20.51 -29.67 12.92
C CYS A 457 21.46 -30.40 11.96
N GLU A 458 21.39 -31.73 11.94
CA GLU A 458 22.06 -32.53 10.91
C GLU A 458 21.40 -32.34 9.54
N SER A 459 22.12 -32.63 8.45
CA SER A 459 21.69 -32.26 7.09
C SER A 459 20.45 -33.00 6.56
N LEU A 460 20.02 -34.07 7.23
CA LEU A 460 18.84 -34.87 6.87
C LEU A 460 17.55 -34.02 6.96
N MET A 461 16.67 -34.16 5.96
CA MET A 461 15.38 -33.44 5.93
C MET A 461 14.46 -33.89 7.08
N SER A 462 14.43 -35.18 7.39
CA SER A 462 13.65 -35.74 8.50
C SER A 462 14.01 -35.10 9.83
N GLU A 463 15.30 -34.82 10.05
CA GLU A 463 15.79 -34.20 11.28
C GLU A 463 15.39 -32.73 11.39
N ARG A 464 15.43 -32.00 10.27
CA ARG A 464 14.93 -30.62 10.19
C ARG A 464 13.45 -30.51 10.55
N VAL A 465 12.63 -31.40 10.01
CA VAL A 465 11.18 -31.44 10.26
C VAL A 465 10.93 -31.80 11.72
N ARG A 466 11.61 -32.84 12.24
CA ARG A 466 11.48 -33.25 13.65
C ARG A 466 11.78 -32.10 14.62
N ILE A 467 12.90 -31.41 14.45
CA ILE A 467 13.29 -30.30 15.32
C ILE A 467 12.33 -29.11 15.18
N ALA A 468 11.84 -28.82 13.96
CA ALA A 468 10.82 -27.80 13.77
C ALA A 468 9.50 -28.15 14.49
N ASP A 469 9.08 -29.42 14.45
CA ASP A 469 7.88 -29.89 15.15
C ASP A 469 8.05 -29.87 16.67
N GLU A 470 9.23 -30.22 17.19
CA GLU A 470 9.57 -30.09 18.61
C GLU A 470 9.49 -28.61 19.06
N LEU A 471 10.08 -27.68 18.29
CA LEU A 471 10.00 -26.24 18.55
C LEU A 471 8.57 -25.70 18.47
N LEU A 472 7.75 -26.19 17.55
CA LEU A 472 6.35 -25.79 17.45
C LEU A 472 5.57 -26.22 18.69
N LYS A 473 5.81 -27.44 19.21
CA LYS A 473 5.20 -27.92 20.45
C LYS A 473 5.67 -27.13 21.68
N GLU A 474 6.95 -26.78 21.73
CA GLU A 474 7.54 -26.03 22.86
C GLU A 474 7.06 -24.57 22.88
N THR A 475 7.10 -23.90 21.72
CA THR A 475 6.83 -22.46 21.62
C THR A 475 5.35 -22.13 21.44
N GLY A 476 4.56 -23.07 20.90
CA GLY A 476 3.21 -22.79 20.41
C GLY A 476 3.18 -21.82 19.22
N GLY A 477 4.33 -21.59 18.58
CA GLY A 477 4.49 -20.63 17.48
C GLY A 477 3.83 -21.08 16.18
N THR A 478 3.83 -20.19 15.19
CA THR A 478 3.26 -20.49 13.86
C THR A 478 4.35 -20.98 12.90
N PHE A 479 4.12 -22.12 12.24
CA PHE A 479 5.01 -22.58 11.19
C PHE A 479 4.81 -21.80 9.89
N VAL A 480 5.87 -21.17 9.38
CA VAL A 480 5.84 -20.45 8.11
C VAL A 480 6.50 -21.30 7.01
N HIS A 481 5.70 -22.10 6.32
CA HIS A 481 6.18 -22.97 5.24
C HIS A 481 6.79 -22.14 4.08
N PRO A 482 7.93 -22.55 3.49
CA PRO A 482 8.61 -21.81 2.42
C PRO A 482 7.85 -21.61 1.09
N PHE A 483 6.76 -22.35 0.86
CA PHE A 483 6.04 -22.34 -0.41
C PHE A 483 4.62 -22.92 -0.31
N ASN A 484 4.38 -23.97 0.48
CA ASN A 484 3.07 -24.62 0.62
C ASN A 484 2.19 -23.94 1.70
N ASN A 485 2.12 -22.60 1.66
CA ASN A 485 1.31 -21.79 2.57
C ASN A 485 0.57 -20.72 1.76
N PRO A 486 -0.78 -20.66 1.79
CA PRO A 486 -1.55 -19.71 0.99
C PRO A 486 -1.15 -18.24 1.19
N LYS A 487 -0.81 -17.85 2.42
CA LYS A 487 -0.36 -16.48 2.74
C LYS A 487 1.00 -16.19 2.11
N VAL A 488 1.91 -17.16 2.15
CA VAL A 488 3.22 -17.03 1.47
C VAL A 488 3.00 -16.88 -0.03
N ILE A 489 2.20 -17.75 -0.64
CA ILE A 489 1.87 -17.76 -2.07
C ILE A 489 1.28 -16.42 -2.52
N ALA A 490 0.29 -15.90 -1.80
CA ALA A 490 -0.33 -14.61 -2.09
C ALA A 490 0.69 -13.46 -2.08
N GLY A 491 1.59 -13.44 -1.09
CA GLY A 491 2.67 -12.44 -1.05
C GLY A 491 3.60 -12.55 -2.26
N GLN A 492 3.96 -13.77 -2.70
CA GLN A 492 4.78 -13.94 -3.90
C GLN A 492 4.06 -13.50 -5.18
N GLY A 493 2.73 -13.62 -5.25
CA GLY A 493 1.94 -13.16 -6.39
C GLY A 493 2.02 -11.66 -6.67
N THR A 494 2.40 -10.86 -5.67
CA THR A 494 2.63 -9.41 -5.85
C THR A 494 3.72 -9.09 -6.87
N ILE A 495 4.63 -10.03 -7.15
CA ILE A 495 5.66 -9.89 -8.19
C ILE A 495 5.01 -9.72 -9.57
N ALA A 496 4.00 -10.55 -9.89
CA ALA A 496 3.29 -10.49 -11.16
C ALA A 496 2.42 -9.24 -11.26
N LEU A 497 1.76 -8.82 -10.16
CA LEU A 497 1.02 -7.55 -10.11
C LEU A 497 1.94 -6.37 -10.44
N GLU A 498 3.13 -6.33 -9.85
CA GLU A 498 4.11 -5.29 -10.15
C GLU A 498 4.62 -5.37 -11.59
N LEU A 499 5.00 -6.56 -12.06
CA LEU A 499 5.55 -6.75 -13.41
C LEU A 499 4.55 -6.33 -14.49
N LEU A 500 3.28 -6.75 -14.37
CA LEU A 500 2.20 -6.33 -15.27
C LEU A 500 1.91 -4.83 -15.20
N SER A 501 2.09 -4.20 -14.03
CA SER A 501 1.97 -2.74 -13.89
C SER A 501 3.16 -1.96 -14.46
N GLN A 502 4.30 -2.63 -14.68
CA GLN A 502 5.55 -2.00 -15.10
C GLN A 502 5.86 -2.20 -16.58
N VAL A 503 5.25 -3.20 -17.21
CA VAL A 503 5.44 -3.53 -18.62
C VAL A 503 4.09 -3.64 -19.30
N GLU A 504 3.80 -2.67 -20.17
CA GLU A 504 2.60 -2.69 -21.01
C GLU A 504 2.64 -3.87 -21.98
N ASP A 505 1.46 -4.41 -22.30
CA ASP A 505 1.26 -5.47 -23.29
C ASP A 505 2.23 -6.66 -23.14
N LEU A 506 2.42 -7.12 -21.90
CA LEU A 506 3.25 -8.29 -21.63
C LEU A 506 2.55 -9.58 -22.10
N ASP A 507 3.18 -10.31 -23.01
CA ASP A 507 2.61 -11.52 -23.62
C ASP A 507 2.80 -12.77 -22.75
N ALA A 508 3.92 -12.84 -22.03
CA ALA A 508 4.28 -14.01 -21.24
C ALA A 508 5.13 -13.71 -20.00
N ILE A 509 5.10 -14.60 -19.02
CA ILE A 509 5.98 -14.58 -17.84
C ILE A 509 6.64 -15.95 -17.68
N VAL A 510 7.97 -15.97 -17.53
CA VAL A 510 8.79 -17.15 -17.25
C VAL A 510 9.23 -17.12 -15.78
N ILE A 511 8.92 -18.19 -15.06
CA ILE A 511 9.03 -18.25 -13.61
C ILE A 511 9.83 -19.49 -13.19
N PRO A 512 10.98 -19.32 -12.51
CA PRO A 512 11.71 -20.44 -11.92
C PRO A 512 10.85 -21.22 -10.91
N VAL A 513 10.90 -22.55 -10.95
CA VAL A 513 10.10 -23.42 -10.09
C VAL A 513 10.98 -24.36 -9.26
N GLY A 514 10.64 -24.47 -7.98
CA GLY A 514 11.06 -25.54 -7.07
C GLY A 514 9.79 -26.05 -6.40
N GLY A 515 9.60 -25.79 -5.09
CA GLY A 515 8.34 -26.12 -4.41
C GLY A 515 7.06 -25.40 -4.89
N GLY A 516 7.14 -24.54 -5.92
CA GLY A 516 5.99 -24.03 -6.68
C GLY A 516 5.22 -22.84 -6.10
N GLY A 517 5.59 -22.33 -4.92
CA GLY A 517 4.86 -21.23 -4.28
C GLY A 517 4.91 -19.89 -5.05
N MET A 518 6.06 -19.55 -5.64
CA MET A 518 6.22 -18.34 -6.46
C MET A 518 5.44 -18.46 -7.77
N LEU A 519 5.61 -19.59 -8.48
CA LEU A 519 4.89 -19.93 -9.70
C LEU A 519 3.38 -19.81 -9.49
N THR A 520 2.86 -20.44 -8.44
CA THR A 520 1.43 -20.40 -8.11
C THR A 520 0.92 -18.98 -7.89
N GLY A 521 1.59 -18.21 -7.03
CA GLY A 521 1.16 -16.86 -6.70
C GLY A 521 1.15 -15.95 -7.93
N CYS A 522 2.22 -16.02 -8.73
CA CYS A 522 2.35 -15.23 -9.95
C CYS A 522 1.35 -15.67 -11.03
N ALA A 523 1.16 -16.98 -11.23
CA ALA A 523 0.23 -17.51 -12.22
C ALA A 523 -1.22 -17.08 -11.91
N VAL A 524 -1.65 -17.23 -10.65
CA VAL A 524 -2.99 -16.79 -10.22
C VAL A 524 -3.16 -15.30 -10.42
N ALA A 525 -2.20 -14.47 -9.97
CA ALA A 525 -2.27 -13.02 -10.13
C ALA A 525 -2.29 -12.60 -11.61
N ALA A 526 -1.41 -13.16 -12.43
CA ALA A 526 -1.29 -12.83 -13.85
C ALA A 526 -2.55 -13.21 -14.64
N LYS A 527 -3.02 -14.45 -14.49
CA LYS A 527 -4.24 -14.94 -15.18
C LYS A 527 -5.52 -14.23 -14.72
N SER A 528 -5.55 -13.74 -13.47
CA SER A 528 -6.69 -12.98 -12.97
C SER A 528 -6.76 -11.56 -13.56
N LEU A 529 -5.61 -10.95 -13.85
CA LEU A 529 -5.54 -9.62 -14.46
C LEU A 529 -5.68 -9.68 -15.98
N ASN A 530 -4.99 -10.62 -16.62
CA ASN A 530 -5.02 -10.85 -18.05
C ASN A 530 -5.12 -12.36 -18.32
N PRO A 531 -6.32 -12.89 -18.60
CA PRO A 531 -6.50 -14.32 -18.87
C PRO A 531 -5.67 -14.83 -20.08
N ASN A 532 -5.31 -13.93 -21.00
CA ASN A 532 -4.57 -14.28 -22.21
C ASN A 532 -3.05 -14.36 -22.01
N ILE A 533 -2.51 -13.81 -20.91
CA ILE A 533 -1.07 -13.86 -20.67
C ILE A 533 -0.60 -15.30 -20.53
N LYS A 534 0.54 -15.63 -21.13
CA LYS A 534 1.14 -16.96 -21.01
C LYS A 534 2.00 -17.07 -19.76
N VAL A 535 1.84 -18.14 -19.00
CA VAL A 535 2.64 -18.40 -17.80
C VAL A 535 3.44 -19.67 -18.01
N PHE A 536 4.75 -19.55 -18.01
CA PHE A 536 5.67 -20.66 -18.23
C PHE A 536 6.53 -20.90 -16.99
N ALA A 537 6.66 -22.16 -16.59
CA ALA A 537 7.56 -22.57 -15.52
C ALA A 537 8.92 -22.99 -16.09
N ALA A 538 9.98 -22.72 -15.34
CA ALA A 538 11.35 -23.04 -15.72
C ALA A 538 12.05 -23.82 -14.60
N GLU A 539 12.58 -25.01 -14.92
CA GLU A 539 13.14 -25.96 -13.95
C GLU A 539 14.50 -26.51 -14.41
N PRO A 540 15.43 -26.89 -13.51
CA PRO A 540 16.61 -27.64 -13.90
C PRO A 540 16.23 -29.06 -14.35
N ALA A 541 16.79 -29.53 -15.47
CA ALA A 541 16.56 -30.88 -15.98
C ALA A 541 17.00 -31.99 -15.01
N ALA A 542 17.93 -31.69 -14.09
CA ALA A 542 18.35 -32.63 -13.07
C ALA A 542 17.26 -32.88 -12.01
N VAL A 543 16.37 -31.91 -11.76
CA VAL A 543 15.29 -31.98 -10.76
C VAL A 543 13.97 -31.53 -11.39
N ASP A 544 13.48 -32.32 -12.35
CA ASP A 544 12.39 -31.97 -13.25
C ASP A 544 10.99 -32.42 -12.73
N ASP A 545 10.79 -32.44 -11.41
CA ASP A 545 9.55 -32.97 -10.83
C ASP A 545 8.31 -32.15 -11.23
N CYS A 546 8.44 -30.84 -11.42
CA CYS A 546 7.34 -30.02 -11.94
C CYS A 546 7.04 -30.35 -13.40
N TYR A 547 8.07 -30.51 -14.24
CA TYR A 547 7.91 -30.93 -15.64
C TYR A 547 7.21 -32.28 -15.76
N GLN A 548 7.70 -33.31 -15.04
CA GLN A 548 7.10 -34.65 -15.03
C GLN A 548 5.68 -34.61 -14.47
N SER A 549 5.45 -33.85 -13.40
CA SER A 549 4.11 -33.69 -12.81
C SER A 549 3.12 -33.03 -13.77
N PHE A 550 3.58 -32.07 -14.57
CA PHE A 550 2.77 -31.40 -15.57
C PHE A 550 2.40 -32.35 -16.71
N LYS A 551 3.39 -33.02 -17.32
CA LYS A 551 3.19 -33.90 -18.49
C LYS A 551 2.40 -35.16 -18.16
N THR A 552 2.67 -35.79 -17.02
CA THR A 552 2.02 -37.07 -16.64
C THR A 552 0.68 -36.89 -15.95
N GLN A 553 0.32 -35.65 -15.55
CA GLN A 553 -0.83 -35.33 -14.69
C GLN A 553 -0.84 -36.15 -13.38
N LYS A 554 0.35 -36.53 -12.90
CA LYS A 554 0.58 -37.24 -11.65
C LYS A 554 1.76 -36.61 -10.94
N ARG A 555 1.59 -36.29 -9.66
CA ARG A 555 2.68 -35.72 -8.86
C ARG A 555 3.88 -36.65 -8.85
N SER A 556 5.01 -36.13 -9.29
CA SER A 556 6.32 -36.77 -9.32
C SER A 556 7.20 -36.24 -8.20
N SER A 557 8.30 -36.92 -7.92
CA SER A 557 9.28 -36.53 -6.90
C SER A 557 10.67 -36.93 -7.37
N ASN A 558 11.68 -36.15 -6.99
CA ASN A 558 13.06 -36.46 -7.36
C ASN A 558 13.71 -37.44 -6.36
N PRO A 559 14.69 -38.27 -6.79
CA PRO A 559 15.53 -39.01 -5.86
C PRO A 559 16.25 -38.08 -4.88
N VAL A 560 16.35 -38.48 -3.61
CA VAL A 560 17.00 -37.67 -2.55
C VAL A 560 18.48 -37.43 -2.82
N THR A 561 19.12 -38.26 -3.64
CA THR A 561 20.54 -38.15 -4.02
C THR A 561 20.82 -37.14 -5.13
N THR A 562 19.79 -36.55 -5.73
CA THR A 562 19.93 -35.64 -6.86
C THR A 562 20.52 -34.29 -6.43
N THR A 563 21.37 -33.71 -7.28
CA THR A 563 22.03 -32.43 -7.03
C THR A 563 21.85 -31.49 -8.22
N SER A 564 21.74 -30.19 -7.97
CA SER A 564 21.73 -29.13 -8.98
C SER A 564 22.48 -27.90 -8.49
N VAL A 565 23.05 -27.12 -9.40
CA VAL A 565 23.63 -25.79 -9.16
C VAL A 565 22.56 -24.78 -8.75
N ALA A 566 21.30 -25.00 -9.12
CA ALA A 566 20.15 -24.22 -8.70
C ALA A 566 19.62 -24.70 -7.33
N ASP A 567 20.40 -24.45 -6.28
CA ASP A 567 20.12 -24.93 -4.90
C ASP A 567 18.75 -24.51 -4.35
N GLY A 568 18.26 -23.34 -4.77
CA GLY A 568 16.96 -22.80 -4.37
C GLY A 568 15.75 -23.54 -4.98
N LEU A 569 15.97 -24.37 -6.00
CA LEU A 569 14.94 -25.13 -6.71
C LEU A 569 14.96 -26.63 -6.37
N LEU A 570 15.93 -27.09 -5.56
CA LEU A 570 16.10 -28.49 -5.15
C LEU A 570 15.04 -28.93 -4.12
N THR A 571 13.78 -29.05 -4.55
CA THR A 571 12.62 -29.37 -3.71
C THR A 571 11.46 -29.83 -4.54
N ASP A 572 10.75 -30.88 -4.10
CA ASP A 572 9.53 -31.33 -4.76
C ASP A 572 8.41 -30.28 -4.69
N LEU A 573 7.54 -30.26 -5.69
CA LEU A 573 6.32 -29.46 -5.73
C LEU A 573 5.44 -29.66 -4.49
N GLY A 574 4.95 -28.56 -3.91
CA GLY A 574 3.92 -28.59 -2.87
C GLY A 574 2.52 -28.93 -3.42
N ASP A 575 1.62 -29.39 -2.55
CA ASP A 575 0.26 -29.81 -2.96
C ASP A 575 -0.55 -28.68 -3.59
N ILE A 576 -0.45 -27.47 -3.03
CA ILE A 576 -1.16 -26.29 -3.56
C ILE A 576 -0.64 -25.94 -4.95
N ALA A 577 0.69 -26.05 -5.13
CA ALA A 577 1.31 -25.76 -6.41
C ALA A 577 0.92 -26.78 -7.47
N TYR A 578 0.98 -28.08 -7.15
CA TYR A 578 0.53 -29.15 -8.04
C TYR A 578 -0.92 -28.94 -8.51
N ALA A 579 -1.83 -28.61 -7.59
CA ALA A 579 -3.23 -28.32 -7.93
C ALA A 579 -3.39 -27.07 -8.82
N SER A 580 -2.51 -26.08 -8.65
CA SER A 580 -2.59 -24.80 -9.36
C SER A 580 -1.95 -24.83 -10.75
N ILE A 581 -0.86 -25.59 -10.91
CA ILE A 581 -0.08 -25.67 -12.15
C ILE A 581 -0.95 -26.18 -13.31
N GLN A 582 -1.76 -27.21 -13.08
CA GLN A 582 -2.66 -27.77 -14.09
C GLN A 582 -3.73 -26.77 -14.60
N LYS A 583 -4.01 -25.70 -13.84
CA LYS A 583 -5.05 -24.72 -14.16
C LYS A 583 -4.52 -23.41 -14.71
N TYR A 584 -3.38 -22.94 -14.22
CA TYR A 584 -2.91 -21.58 -14.47
C TYR A 584 -1.59 -21.49 -15.23
N VAL A 585 -0.86 -22.59 -15.39
CA VAL A 585 0.42 -22.65 -16.10
C VAL A 585 0.20 -23.23 -17.49
N ASP A 586 0.73 -22.55 -18.51
CA ASP A 586 0.54 -22.94 -19.92
C ASP A 586 1.52 -24.04 -20.35
N ASP A 587 2.76 -24.03 -19.85
CA ASP A 587 3.74 -25.11 -20.07
C ASP A 587 4.90 -25.05 -19.05
N VAL A 588 5.68 -26.13 -18.99
CA VAL A 588 6.88 -26.25 -18.14
C VAL A 588 8.07 -26.64 -19.00
N PHE A 589 9.21 -25.96 -18.80
CA PHE A 589 10.43 -26.20 -19.57
C PHE A 589 11.62 -26.48 -18.66
N THR A 590 12.50 -27.35 -19.14
CA THR A 590 13.72 -27.75 -18.43
C THR A 590 14.98 -27.27 -19.14
N VAL A 591 16.04 -27.06 -18.37
CA VAL A 591 17.38 -26.69 -18.87
C VAL A 591 18.49 -27.43 -18.13
N THR A 592 19.60 -27.67 -18.80
CA THR A 592 20.76 -28.34 -18.23
C THR A 592 21.53 -27.43 -17.27
N GLU A 593 22.28 -28.05 -16.37
CA GLU A 593 23.17 -27.36 -15.42
C GLU A 593 24.15 -26.39 -16.11
N LYS A 594 24.68 -26.80 -17.27
CA LYS A 594 25.59 -25.98 -18.09
C LYS A 594 24.88 -24.73 -18.60
N GLU A 595 23.69 -24.87 -19.16
CA GLU A 595 22.88 -23.74 -19.67
C GLU A 595 22.50 -22.77 -18.56
N ILE A 596 22.17 -23.26 -17.35
CA ILE A 596 21.89 -22.43 -16.18
C ILE A 596 23.09 -21.55 -15.83
N ILE A 597 24.29 -22.13 -15.78
CA ILE A 597 25.52 -21.39 -15.45
C ILE A 597 25.89 -20.39 -16.55
N GLN A 598 25.76 -20.78 -17.83
CA GLN A 598 26.00 -19.87 -18.95
C GLN A 598 25.03 -18.68 -18.96
N ALA A 599 23.73 -18.91 -18.72
CA ALA A 599 22.75 -17.84 -18.59
C ALA A 599 23.04 -16.93 -17.39
N THR A 600 23.42 -17.52 -16.26
CA THR A 600 23.81 -16.78 -15.05
C THR A 600 25.00 -15.86 -15.34
N GLN A 601 26.05 -16.38 -15.98
CA GLN A 601 27.21 -15.61 -16.39
C GLN A 601 26.82 -14.50 -17.37
N PHE A 602 25.96 -14.79 -18.34
CA PHE A 602 25.54 -13.80 -19.34
C PHE A 602 24.77 -12.62 -18.71
N VAL A 603 23.93 -12.88 -17.71
CA VAL A 603 23.28 -11.81 -16.92
C VAL A 603 24.30 -10.97 -16.15
N TRP A 604 25.31 -11.60 -15.54
CA TRP A 604 26.38 -10.87 -14.85
C TRP A 604 27.18 -10.00 -15.83
N GLU A 605 27.45 -10.49 -17.04
CA GLU A 605 28.23 -9.79 -18.05
C GLU A 605 27.45 -8.69 -18.77
N ARG A 606 26.14 -8.86 -19.02
CA ARG A 606 25.35 -7.92 -19.84
C ARG A 606 24.41 -7.03 -19.03
N LEU A 607 23.77 -7.55 -17.99
CA LEU A 607 22.88 -6.81 -17.09
C LEU A 607 23.60 -6.27 -15.84
N LYS A 608 24.81 -6.74 -15.56
CA LYS A 608 25.61 -6.38 -14.38
C LYS A 608 24.90 -6.67 -13.05
N GLN A 609 24.04 -7.69 -13.06
CA GLN A 609 23.29 -8.12 -11.87
C GLN A 609 23.86 -9.43 -11.35
N CYS A 610 24.18 -9.47 -10.05
CA CYS A 610 24.72 -10.65 -9.38
C CYS A 610 23.59 -11.61 -8.99
N ILE A 611 23.03 -12.31 -9.97
CA ILE A 611 21.97 -13.30 -9.75
C ILE A 611 22.54 -14.64 -9.26
N GLU A 612 21.75 -15.38 -8.46
CA GLU A 612 22.06 -16.77 -8.09
C GLU A 612 21.65 -17.74 -9.22
N PRO A 613 22.22 -18.96 -9.33
CA PRO A 613 21.91 -19.89 -10.42
C PRO A 613 20.41 -20.21 -10.57
N SER A 614 19.67 -20.28 -9.45
CA SER A 614 18.20 -20.46 -9.44
C SER A 614 17.45 -19.39 -10.22
N ALA A 615 17.94 -18.14 -10.21
CA ALA A 615 17.38 -17.04 -11.00
C ALA A 615 17.78 -17.10 -12.48
N GLY A 616 18.88 -17.79 -12.79
CA GLY A 616 19.37 -18.01 -14.16
C GLY A 616 18.53 -19.02 -14.95
N VAL A 617 17.76 -19.89 -14.28
CA VAL A 617 16.97 -20.96 -14.93
C VAL A 617 15.93 -20.41 -15.90
N GLY A 618 15.18 -19.37 -15.49
CA GLY A 618 14.22 -18.71 -16.39
C GLY A 618 14.88 -18.08 -17.60
N VAL A 619 16.07 -17.49 -17.41
CA VAL A 619 16.87 -16.92 -18.50
C VAL A 619 17.37 -18.03 -19.43
N ALA A 620 17.92 -19.11 -18.89
CA ALA A 620 18.39 -20.26 -19.67
C ALA A 620 17.28 -20.87 -20.54
N VAL A 621 16.06 -21.02 -20.01
CA VAL A 621 14.90 -21.48 -20.80
C VAL A 621 14.67 -20.53 -21.98
N THR A 622 14.69 -19.22 -21.74
CA THR A 622 14.48 -18.24 -22.83
C THR A 622 15.57 -18.20 -23.88
N LEU A 623 16.80 -18.61 -23.56
CA LEU A 623 17.93 -18.54 -24.50
C LEU A 623 18.18 -19.86 -25.24
N TYR A 624 18.02 -21.00 -24.56
CA TYR A 624 18.57 -22.28 -25.03
C TYR A 624 17.50 -23.35 -25.31
N ASN A 625 16.35 -23.33 -24.63
CA ASN A 625 15.33 -24.39 -24.79
C ASN A 625 14.58 -24.26 -26.14
N GLN A 626 14.61 -25.31 -26.97
CA GLN A 626 14.01 -25.29 -28.30
C GLN A 626 12.47 -25.32 -28.28
N GLU A 627 11.86 -26.13 -27.41
CA GLU A 627 10.40 -26.23 -27.27
C GLU A 627 9.79 -24.88 -26.87
N PHE A 628 10.46 -24.15 -25.97
CA PHE A 628 10.07 -22.81 -25.59
C PHE A 628 10.10 -21.83 -26.79
N GLN A 629 11.12 -21.93 -27.64
CA GLN A 629 11.22 -21.13 -28.86
C GLN A 629 10.14 -21.45 -29.87
N GLU A 630 9.68 -22.70 -29.94
CA GLU A 630 8.55 -23.10 -30.77
C GLU A 630 7.24 -22.51 -30.21
N LYS A 631 7.04 -22.55 -28.89
CA LYS A 631 5.86 -21.94 -28.24
C LYS A 631 5.76 -20.44 -28.42
N ILE A 632 6.88 -19.72 -28.33
CA ILE A 632 6.93 -18.29 -28.67
C ILE A 632 6.45 -18.06 -30.11
N LYS A 633 6.90 -18.90 -31.05
CA LYS A 633 6.53 -18.78 -32.47
C LYS A 633 5.05 -19.07 -32.69
N GLU A 634 4.56 -20.17 -32.12
CA GLU A 634 3.18 -20.64 -32.23
C GLU A 634 2.20 -19.57 -31.77
N HIS A 635 2.50 -18.91 -30.64
CA HIS A 635 1.63 -17.90 -30.05
C HIS A 635 2.00 -16.46 -30.41
N ASN A 636 2.99 -16.25 -31.29
CA ASN A 636 3.49 -14.92 -31.70
C ASN A 636 3.81 -14.01 -30.50
N LEU A 637 4.44 -14.57 -29.47
CA LEU A 637 4.80 -13.84 -28.24
C LEU A 637 6.01 -12.95 -28.53
N LYS A 638 5.93 -11.67 -28.14
CA LYS A 638 6.98 -10.68 -28.38
C LYS A 638 7.58 -10.15 -27.10
N ARG A 639 6.77 -9.91 -26.07
CA ARG A 639 7.19 -9.26 -24.82
C ARG A 639 7.13 -10.24 -23.66
N ILE A 640 8.29 -10.65 -23.15
CA ILE A 640 8.41 -11.76 -22.21
C ILE A 640 9.06 -11.30 -20.92
N GLY A 641 8.35 -11.45 -19.81
CA GLY A 641 8.85 -11.15 -18.47
C GLY A 641 9.58 -12.35 -17.88
N ILE A 642 10.73 -12.14 -17.27
CA ILE A 642 11.53 -13.18 -16.62
C ILE A 642 11.74 -12.76 -15.16
N ILE A 643 11.40 -13.64 -14.22
CA ILE A 643 11.60 -13.37 -12.79
C ILE A 643 13.01 -13.78 -12.37
N LEU A 644 13.85 -12.79 -12.04
CA LEU A 644 15.16 -13.01 -11.44
C LEU A 644 15.00 -13.15 -9.91
N CYS A 645 14.73 -14.38 -9.47
CA CYS A 645 14.18 -14.65 -8.14
C CYS A 645 15.10 -14.29 -6.95
N GLY A 646 16.42 -14.31 -7.11
CA GLY A 646 17.35 -14.06 -6.01
C GLY A 646 18.80 -13.85 -6.44
N GLY A 647 19.61 -13.33 -5.53
CA GLY A 647 21.03 -13.05 -5.71
C GLY A 647 21.91 -13.52 -4.55
N ASN A 648 21.41 -14.43 -3.70
CA ASN A 648 22.08 -14.82 -2.47
C ASN A 648 23.07 -15.95 -2.71
N VAL A 649 24.23 -15.59 -3.23
CA VAL A 649 25.24 -16.56 -3.63
C VAL A 649 26.63 -16.25 -3.08
N ASP A 650 27.41 -17.30 -2.86
CA ASP A 650 28.84 -17.18 -2.57
C ASP A 650 29.57 -16.86 -3.87
N ILE A 651 30.11 -15.63 -3.96
CA ILE A 651 30.74 -15.11 -5.18
C ILE A 651 31.88 -16.01 -5.63
N SER A 652 32.71 -16.49 -4.71
CA SER A 652 33.84 -17.36 -5.06
C SER A 652 33.36 -18.66 -5.69
N LYS A 653 32.34 -19.30 -5.10
CA LYS A 653 31.76 -20.54 -5.65
C LYS A 653 31.13 -20.35 -7.03
N VAL A 654 30.50 -19.20 -7.27
CA VAL A 654 29.91 -18.92 -8.59
C VAL A 654 30.97 -18.68 -9.65
N VAL A 655 32.05 -17.98 -9.32
CA VAL A 655 33.18 -17.79 -10.23
C VAL A 655 33.82 -19.14 -10.59
N ASP A 656 33.96 -20.05 -9.62
CA ASP A 656 34.44 -21.41 -9.88
C ASP A 656 33.48 -22.18 -10.82
N LEU A 657 32.17 -22.01 -10.65
CA LEU A 657 31.17 -22.59 -11.56
C LEU A 657 31.29 -22.01 -12.99
N PHE A 658 31.49 -20.70 -13.14
CA PHE A 658 31.71 -20.09 -14.45
C PHE A 658 32.96 -20.66 -15.14
N GLN A 659 34.03 -20.93 -14.39
CA GLN A 659 35.22 -21.58 -14.94
C GLN A 659 34.95 -23.04 -15.32
N LYS A 660 34.25 -23.79 -14.46
CA LYS A 660 33.94 -25.20 -14.67
C LYS A 660 33.07 -25.45 -15.92
N TYR A 661 32.16 -24.53 -16.24
CA TYR A 661 31.21 -24.65 -17.36
C TYR A 661 31.55 -23.74 -18.56
N LYS A 662 32.80 -23.28 -18.63
CA LYS A 662 33.29 -22.40 -19.71
C LYS A 662 33.37 -23.10 -21.07
N ASP A 663 33.65 -24.41 -21.06
CA ASP A 663 33.74 -25.28 -22.23
C ASP A 663 32.52 -26.19 -22.36
#